data_AF-A0A8C5F359-F1
#
_entry.id   AF-A0A8C5F359-F1
#
_cell.length_a   1.000
_cell.length_b   1.000
_cell.length_c   1.000
_cell.angle_alpha   90.00
_cell.angle_beta   90.00
_cell.angle_gamma   90.00
#
_symmetry.space_group_name_H-M   'P 1'
#
loop_
_entity.id
_entity.type
_entity.pdbx_description
1 polymer ?
#
loop_
_entity_poly.entity_id
_entity_poly.type
_entity_poly.pdbx_seq_one_letter_code
_entity_poly.pdbx_strand_id
1 'polypeptide(L)'
;MRISGVGRIDAGIMPHTGRPKGPILTPLPQTVQCLTPRAGLGWGHQPCAGEGQASEVSSGVISLQIILFSESGFVGQKREIWGDVADATSWELSHTISIQVVRGCWVMYEKPRFHGRKCVLAEGDVEINNPWTAYGKDGEAPENAPFRIGSFKRVVRDYRIPEISLFTEENGEGTKVKFTDSSEDTRVRGKPLKASSIIVHSGLWLIYSKPFFDDDPYVLEPGGYPNLKAWGAKDPSVCSMHPIKLGCPAVEKPGEPKAVIYEKACFQGHSCEVNRDIYALKKEENSQGPVMSTVGSLRILGGCWVGYEKEGFRGHQYLLEEGEYHDWTQWGGYSDELVSLRLIRTDFSDPALVLFKALDFQDGPSVELSEALPNVELAGYGITTQSIHVLSGVWVAYENTNFSGEQYILEKGVYRNCEDWGASAGRIASVQPVLQVGQHSLHFVSRIQLFSDPDYLGDHVSFEDDQVSLPEAFAPQSCRVHGGSWILYDRWEFEGEQHVLSDGEYPTLTAMGCRLPVWMCIAMCILPACPILEVRSLQAEGFNNHVLSVRVKGGIWVLCEHSNFRGRQWLLDCTEITNWLTYSGLQHVGSLYPIRQRRIYFRIKNAELQFFLSVPDDVEDMKAGRVVVSDLSDQSSSIWYYEEGLIKNQVAPTMSLQVIGLGEKGAKVVLWAESRVPRQTWRIDSFGRICSQMFEDMILDVKGGRLYDRDHAILWDVAEERPTQIWDIQVL
;
A
#
# COMPACT_ATOMS: atom_id res chain seq x y z
N MET A 1 -17.04 30.20 -17.04
CA MET A 1 -17.63 29.70 -15.78
C MET A 1 -16.94 30.39 -14.57
N ARG A 2 -17.61 31.30 -13.85
CA ARG A 2 -17.17 31.75 -12.51
C ARG A 2 -18.10 31.09 -11.50
N ILE A 3 -17.61 30.11 -10.77
CA ILE A 3 -18.33 29.54 -9.63
C ILE A 3 -17.99 30.41 -8.43
N SER A 4 -18.92 31.28 -8.04
CA SER A 4 -18.90 32.02 -6.77
C SER A 4 -20.18 31.67 -6.01
N GLY A 5 -20.08 30.79 -5.03
CA GLY A 5 -21.13 30.53 -4.06
C GLY A 5 -20.85 31.33 -2.79
N VAL A 6 -21.58 32.44 -2.60
CA VAL A 6 -21.62 33.19 -1.35
C VAL A 6 -22.80 32.65 -0.54
N GLY A 7 -22.52 32.08 0.63
CA GLY A 7 -23.50 31.82 1.69
C GLY A 7 -22.98 32.44 2.98
N ARG A 8 -23.57 33.57 3.39
CA ARG A 8 -23.39 34.17 4.71
C ARG A 8 -24.06 33.29 5.76
N ILE A 9 -23.35 32.92 6.82
CA ILE A 9 -23.93 32.56 8.11
C ILE A 9 -23.15 33.31 9.19
N ASP A 10 -23.91 34.02 10.03
CA ASP A 10 -23.43 34.90 11.09
C ASP A 10 -22.64 34.17 12.18
N ALA A 11 -21.51 34.77 12.58
CA ALA A 11 -20.68 34.32 13.68
C ALA A 11 -21.23 34.82 15.03
N GLY A 12 -21.71 33.89 15.85
CA GLY A 12 -21.93 34.09 17.28
C GLY A 12 -20.67 33.78 18.07
N ILE A 13 -20.07 34.81 18.68
CA ILE A 13 -18.92 34.74 19.59
C ILE A 13 -19.40 34.32 20.98
N MET A 14 -18.79 33.31 21.63
CA MET A 14 -18.52 33.24 23.09
C MET A 14 -17.69 31.98 23.49
N PRO A 15 -17.08 31.92 24.70
CA PRO A 15 -15.61 31.80 24.83
C PRO A 15 -15.07 30.43 25.26
N HIS A 16 -13.74 30.33 25.13
CA HIS A 16 -12.80 29.34 25.64
C HIS A 16 -13.12 28.72 27.00
N THR A 17 -13.12 27.38 27.06
CA THR A 17 -12.79 26.60 28.24
C THR A 17 -11.85 25.44 27.85
N GLY A 18 -10.84 25.20 28.67
CA GLY A 18 -9.62 24.48 28.32
C GLY A 18 -9.76 22.97 28.15
N ARG A 19 -8.98 22.41 27.21
CA ARG A 19 -8.67 20.97 27.13
C ARG A 19 -7.48 20.65 28.02
N PRO A 20 -7.51 19.55 28.81
CA PRO A 20 -6.33 19.03 29.47
C PRO A 20 -5.41 18.33 28.44
N LYS A 21 -4.10 18.54 28.59
CA LYS A 21 -3.05 17.84 27.85
C LYS A 21 -3.04 16.36 28.27
N GLY A 22 -3.36 15.46 27.34
CA GLY A 22 -3.07 14.03 27.47
C GLY A 22 -1.57 13.77 27.28
N PRO A 23 -1.03 12.66 27.82
CA PRO A 23 0.39 12.38 27.78
C PRO A 23 0.86 12.06 26.37
N ILE A 24 1.99 12.67 26.01
CA ILE A 24 2.78 12.38 24.81
C ILE A 24 3.40 11.00 25.02
N LEU A 25 2.97 10.02 24.22
CA LEU A 25 3.63 8.72 24.13
C LEU A 25 4.80 8.86 23.15
N THR A 26 6.00 8.70 23.69
CA THR A 26 7.26 8.56 22.95
C THR A 26 7.25 7.26 22.13
N PRO A 27 7.66 7.27 20.85
CA PRO A 27 7.96 6.02 20.15
C PRO A 27 9.19 5.35 20.79
N LEU A 28 9.09 4.06 21.09
CA LEU A 28 10.20 3.21 21.52
C LEU A 28 11.10 2.87 20.31
N PRO A 29 12.41 2.61 20.54
CA PRO A 29 13.46 2.85 19.55
C PRO A 29 13.53 1.76 18.47
N GLN A 30 13.25 2.15 17.23
CA GLN A 30 13.74 1.45 16.05
C GLN A 30 15.25 1.69 15.95
N THR A 31 16.05 0.69 16.30
CA THR A 31 17.50 0.75 16.02
C THR A 31 17.72 0.09 14.66
N VAL A 32 17.65 0.86 13.58
CA VAL A 32 18.11 0.44 12.24
C VAL A 32 18.91 1.58 11.62
N GLN A 33 20.21 1.36 11.49
CA GLN A 33 21.09 2.18 10.66
C GLN A 33 20.87 1.77 9.20
N CYS A 34 20.29 2.65 8.39
CA CYS A 34 20.23 2.50 6.94
C CYS A 34 21.59 2.85 6.32
N LEU A 35 22.25 1.89 5.66
CA LEU A 35 23.31 2.18 4.68
C LEU A 35 22.73 1.99 3.27
N THR A 36 23.02 2.95 2.41
CA THR A 36 22.56 3.08 1.03
C THR A 36 23.19 2.03 0.09
N PRO A 37 22.44 1.41 -0.84
CA PRO A 37 23.04 0.59 -1.90
C PRO A 37 23.42 1.45 -3.13
N ARG A 38 24.67 1.30 -3.58
CA ARG A 38 25.18 1.80 -4.88
C ARG A 38 24.86 0.81 -5.99
N ALA A 39 24.23 1.28 -7.07
CA ALA A 39 24.05 0.54 -8.31
C ALA A 39 25.38 0.39 -9.09
N GLY A 40 25.60 -0.80 -9.67
CA GLY A 40 26.70 -1.10 -10.59
C GLY A 40 26.31 -2.20 -11.57
N LEU A 41 26.31 -1.86 -12.87
CA LEU A 41 25.90 -2.62 -14.05
C LEU A 41 26.79 -3.85 -14.38
N GLY A 42 26.22 -4.82 -15.11
CA GLY A 42 27.00 -5.70 -16.00
C GLY A 42 26.31 -7.01 -16.41
N TRP A 43 25.61 -7.03 -17.54
CA TRP A 43 25.04 -8.23 -18.17
C TRP A 43 26.13 -9.10 -18.81
N GLY A 44 25.98 -10.42 -18.71
CA GLY A 44 26.77 -11.41 -19.45
C GLY A 44 26.03 -12.74 -19.57
N HIS A 45 25.39 -12.98 -20.73
CA HIS A 45 24.81 -14.26 -21.11
C HIS A 45 25.89 -15.27 -21.54
N GLN A 46 25.81 -16.53 -21.09
CA GLN A 46 25.98 -17.71 -21.96
C GLN A 46 25.47 -19.01 -21.30
N PRO A 47 24.92 -19.97 -22.09
CA PRO A 47 24.14 -21.11 -21.59
C PRO A 47 24.95 -22.43 -21.55
N CYS A 48 24.53 -23.39 -20.73
CA CYS A 48 24.94 -24.79 -20.83
C CYS A 48 23.75 -25.73 -20.53
N ALA A 49 23.66 -26.81 -21.30
CA ALA A 49 22.50 -27.69 -21.49
C ALA A 49 22.66 -29.07 -20.85
N GLY A 50 21.51 -29.76 -20.67
CA GLY A 50 21.32 -31.21 -20.48
C GLY A 50 21.27 -31.67 -19.01
N GLU A 51 20.38 -32.54 -18.50
CA GLU A 51 19.33 -33.46 -18.99
C GLU A 51 18.38 -33.65 -17.77
N GLY A 52 17.04 -33.64 -17.81
CA GLY A 52 16.14 -34.63 -18.41
C GLY A 52 15.46 -35.54 -17.36
N GLN A 53 14.41 -35.07 -16.64
CA GLN A 53 13.35 -35.94 -16.09
C GLN A 53 12.11 -35.17 -15.56
N ALA A 54 10.93 -35.62 -16.02
CA ALA A 54 9.55 -35.34 -15.61
C ALA A 54 9.01 -33.90 -15.78
N SER A 55 8.07 -33.76 -16.72
CA SER A 55 7.34 -32.55 -17.08
C SER A 55 6.43 -32.04 -15.95
N GLU A 56 6.91 -31.07 -15.18
CA GLU A 56 6.04 -30.10 -14.51
C GLU A 56 5.55 -29.07 -15.52
N VAL A 57 4.26 -28.78 -15.46
CA VAL A 57 3.61 -27.71 -16.22
C VAL A 57 4.34 -26.39 -15.93
N SER A 58 4.71 -25.71 -17.01
CA SER A 58 5.47 -24.47 -17.06
C SER A 58 5.04 -23.40 -16.05
N SER A 59 5.97 -23.05 -15.16
CA SER A 59 6.31 -21.69 -14.69
C SER A 59 5.17 -20.66 -14.67
N GLY A 60 4.26 -20.80 -13.71
CA GLY A 60 3.63 -19.63 -13.09
C GLY A 60 4.52 -19.20 -11.93
N VAL A 61 5.19 -18.04 -12.04
CA VAL A 61 6.02 -17.49 -10.96
C VAL A 61 5.14 -17.34 -9.73
N ILE A 62 5.36 -18.16 -8.70
CA ILE A 62 4.73 -18.02 -7.38
C ILE A 62 5.14 -16.64 -6.82
N SER A 63 4.38 -16.01 -5.93
CA SER A 63 4.75 -14.71 -5.33
C SER A 63 5.89 -14.86 -4.31
N LEU A 64 6.91 -13.99 -4.35
CA LEU A 64 8.08 -14.09 -3.45
C LEU A 64 7.66 -13.85 -1.99
N GLN A 65 8.17 -14.65 -1.06
CA GLN A 65 7.88 -14.46 0.38
C GLN A 65 9.13 -14.09 1.18
N ILE A 66 10.27 -14.75 0.93
CA ILE A 66 11.57 -14.37 1.52
C ILE A 66 12.67 -14.44 0.46
N ILE A 67 13.63 -13.52 0.54
CA ILE A 67 14.92 -13.60 -0.14
C ILE A 67 16.01 -13.74 0.92
N LEU A 68 16.83 -14.78 0.81
CA LEU A 68 18.00 -14.99 1.66
C LEU A 68 19.27 -14.77 0.85
N PHE A 69 20.21 -14.03 1.44
CA PHE A 69 21.55 -13.80 0.93
C PHE A 69 22.55 -14.50 1.83
N SER A 70 23.49 -15.26 1.25
CA SER A 70 24.46 -16.06 2.02
C SER A 70 25.45 -15.22 2.83
N GLU A 71 25.53 -13.90 2.59
CA GLU A 71 26.44 -12.94 3.22
C GLU A 71 25.68 -11.68 3.67
N SER A 72 26.30 -10.87 4.53
CA SER A 72 25.82 -9.55 4.95
C SER A 72 25.82 -8.53 3.81
N GLY A 73 25.02 -7.47 3.90
CA GLY A 73 24.93 -6.42 2.88
C GLY A 73 24.16 -6.82 1.63
N PHE A 74 23.28 -7.83 1.71
CA PHE A 74 22.44 -8.29 0.59
C PHE A 74 23.24 -8.75 -0.64
N VAL A 75 24.37 -9.43 -0.40
CA VAL A 75 25.28 -9.95 -1.43
C VAL A 75 25.53 -11.46 -1.27
N GLY A 76 26.23 -12.06 -2.24
CA GLY A 76 26.50 -13.49 -2.26
C GLY A 76 25.41 -14.30 -2.98
N GLN A 77 25.22 -15.57 -2.58
CA GLN A 77 24.22 -16.44 -3.18
C GLN A 77 22.81 -16.02 -2.73
N LYS A 78 21.99 -15.58 -3.70
CA LYS A 78 20.57 -15.27 -3.51
C LYS A 78 19.73 -16.56 -3.55
N ARG A 79 18.82 -16.72 -2.60
CA ARG A 79 17.82 -17.80 -2.56
C ARG A 79 16.43 -17.22 -2.33
N GLU A 80 15.50 -17.59 -3.19
CA GLU A 80 14.10 -17.17 -3.10
C GLU A 80 13.28 -18.29 -2.49
N ILE A 81 12.56 -17.98 -1.41
CA ILE A 81 11.74 -18.92 -0.65
C ILE A 81 10.28 -18.50 -0.82
N TRP A 82 9.46 -19.46 -1.25
CA TRP A 82 8.06 -19.26 -1.67
C TRP A 82 7.05 -19.92 -0.74
N GLY A 83 7.53 -20.68 0.27
CA GLY A 83 6.74 -21.49 1.18
C GLY A 83 7.63 -22.16 2.23
N ASP A 84 7.04 -23.06 3.02
CA ASP A 84 7.74 -23.77 4.10
C ASP A 84 8.91 -24.61 3.56
N VAL A 85 10.08 -24.48 4.20
CA VAL A 85 11.29 -25.27 3.89
C VAL A 85 11.55 -26.25 5.02
N ALA A 86 11.24 -27.52 4.80
CA ALA A 86 11.39 -28.57 5.81
C ALA A 86 12.85 -28.92 6.13
N ASP A 87 13.80 -28.67 5.23
CA ASP A 87 15.23 -28.89 5.45
C ASP A 87 16.09 -27.89 4.67
N ALA A 88 16.79 -27.01 5.39
CA ALA A 88 17.71 -26.01 4.87
C ALA A 88 19.17 -26.30 5.24
N THR A 89 19.46 -27.49 5.81
CA THR A 89 20.79 -27.79 6.39
C THR A 89 21.92 -27.89 5.37
N SER A 90 21.59 -28.01 4.09
CA SER A 90 22.54 -28.04 2.97
C SER A 90 22.98 -26.65 2.51
N TRP A 91 22.43 -25.57 3.07
CA TRP A 91 22.74 -24.21 2.63
C TRP A 91 24.07 -23.75 3.22
N GLU A 92 24.97 -23.31 2.35
CA GLU A 92 26.24 -22.71 2.74
C GLU A 92 26.03 -21.24 3.07
N LEU A 93 26.25 -20.88 4.34
CA LEU A 93 25.98 -19.56 4.89
C LEU A 93 27.24 -19.00 5.56
N SER A 94 27.40 -17.69 5.55
CA SER A 94 28.40 -16.99 6.35
C SER A 94 28.00 -16.92 7.84
N HIS A 95 28.88 -16.37 8.68
CA HIS A 95 28.60 -16.05 10.08
C HIS A 95 27.50 -14.99 10.26
N THR A 96 27.37 -14.10 9.26
CA THR A 96 26.33 -13.09 9.14
C THR A 96 25.67 -13.21 7.77
N ILE A 97 24.34 -13.23 7.75
CA ILE A 97 23.53 -13.32 6.52
C ILE A 97 22.56 -12.15 6.46
N SER A 98 22.16 -11.75 5.26
CA SER A 98 21.03 -10.82 5.06
C SER A 98 19.80 -11.59 4.62
N ILE A 99 18.65 -11.26 5.20
CA ILE A 99 17.35 -11.80 4.82
C ILE A 99 16.42 -10.63 4.55
N GLN A 100 15.70 -10.69 3.44
CA GLN A 100 14.62 -9.78 3.11
C GLN A 100 13.31 -10.58 3.18
N VAL A 101 12.52 -10.35 4.22
CA VAL A 101 11.19 -10.93 4.37
C VAL A 101 10.22 -10.02 3.62
N VAL A 102 9.81 -10.45 2.43
CA VAL A 102 8.93 -9.66 1.57
C VAL A 102 7.52 -9.64 2.14
N ARG A 103 7.03 -10.79 2.62
CA ARG A 103 5.65 -10.96 3.13
C ARG A 103 5.52 -11.99 4.24
N GLY A 104 4.64 -11.68 5.18
CA GLY A 104 4.30 -12.46 6.36
C GLY A 104 5.42 -12.48 7.40
N CYS A 105 5.12 -13.05 8.57
CA CYS A 105 6.15 -13.40 9.54
C CYS A 105 6.59 -14.84 9.35
N TRP A 106 7.85 -15.13 9.68
CA TRP A 106 8.45 -16.44 9.53
C TRP A 106 9.16 -16.89 10.80
N VAL A 107 9.24 -18.21 10.97
CA VAL A 107 10.03 -18.82 12.03
C VAL A 107 11.14 -19.62 11.37
N MET A 108 12.37 -19.23 11.69
CA MET A 108 13.57 -19.95 11.37
C MET A 108 13.90 -20.92 12.51
N TYR A 109 14.17 -22.18 12.17
CA TYR A 109 14.46 -23.24 13.13
C TYR A 109 15.90 -23.71 13.00
N GLU A 110 16.53 -24.02 14.13
CA GLU A 110 17.89 -24.56 14.19
C GLU A 110 18.00 -25.95 13.54
N LYS A 111 16.97 -26.80 13.67
CA LYS A 111 16.99 -28.19 13.18
C LYS A 111 15.98 -28.38 12.05
N PRO A 112 16.18 -29.38 11.16
CA PRO A 112 15.22 -29.68 10.12
C PRO A 112 13.87 -30.12 10.71
N ARG A 113 12.84 -30.05 9.87
CA ARG A 113 11.45 -30.43 10.16
C ARG A 113 10.82 -29.58 11.28
N PHE A 114 11.17 -28.31 11.38
CA PHE A 114 10.61 -27.34 12.33
C PHE A 114 10.91 -27.69 13.81
N HIS A 115 12.12 -28.18 14.08
CA HIS A 115 12.55 -28.57 15.42
C HIS A 115 13.70 -27.68 15.93
N GLY A 116 13.94 -27.73 17.23
CA GLY A 116 15.06 -27.04 17.86
C GLY A 116 14.72 -25.59 18.22
N ARG A 117 15.75 -24.76 18.37
CA ARG A 117 15.61 -23.34 18.69
C ARG A 117 14.94 -22.59 17.54
N LYS A 118 14.25 -21.51 17.89
CA LYS A 118 13.41 -20.72 16.98
C LYS A 118 13.88 -19.28 16.98
N CYS A 119 13.88 -18.66 15.82
CA CYS A 119 14.12 -17.25 15.61
C CYS A 119 12.99 -16.71 14.72
N VAL A 120 12.39 -15.61 15.14
CA VAL A 120 11.26 -15.00 14.42
C VAL A 120 11.80 -13.93 13.48
N LEU A 121 11.28 -13.94 12.27
CA LEU A 121 11.59 -12.98 11.22
C LEU A 121 10.32 -12.19 10.92
N ALA A 122 10.34 -10.90 11.23
CA ALA A 122 9.31 -9.96 10.82
C ALA A 122 9.52 -9.54 9.35
N GLU A 123 8.49 -8.95 8.74
CA GLU A 123 8.60 -8.35 7.40
C GLU A 123 9.69 -7.26 7.38
N GLY A 124 10.42 -7.17 6.27
CA GLY A 124 11.50 -6.22 6.05
C GLY A 124 12.89 -6.84 5.93
N ASP A 125 13.87 -5.96 5.91
CA ASP A 125 15.28 -6.26 5.74
C ASP A 125 15.95 -6.50 7.09
N VAL A 126 16.62 -7.65 7.25
CA VAL A 126 17.29 -8.03 8.50
C VAL A 126 18.66 -8.65 8.23
N GLU A 127 19.66 -8.20 8.98
CA GLU A 127 20.96 -8.88 9.06
C GLU A 127 21.03 -9.73 10.32
N ILE A 128 21.36 -11.00 10.15
CA ILE A 128 21.35 -11.99 11.22
C ILE A 128 22.73 -12.57 11.37
N ASN A 129 23.34 -12.30 12.52
CA ASN A 129 24.45 -13.08 13.06
C ASN A 129 23.91 -14.38 13.65
N ASN A 130 24.77 -15.36 13.92
CA ASN A 130 24.37 -16.65 14.52
C ASN A 130 23.35 -16.50 15.68
N PRO A 131 22.05 -16.72 15.43
CA PRO A 131 20.98 -16.42 16.39
C PRO A 131 20.88 -17.47 17.48
N TRP A 132 21.71 -18.52 17.39
CA TRP A 132 21.78 -19.61 18.33
C TRP A 132 22.81 -19.35 19.44
N THR A 133 23.58 -18.26 19.39
CA THR A 133 24.69 -18.00 20.33
C THR A 133 24.23 -17.60 21.73
N ALA A 134 23.08 -16.93 21.88
CA ALA A 134 22.53 -16.44 23.16
C ALA A 134 22.33 -17.53 24.24
N TYR A 135 22.33 -18.81 23.85
CA TYR A 135 22.09 -19.94 24.75
C TYR A 135 23.29 -20.88 24.91
N GLY A 136 24.44 -20.57 24.28
CA GLY A 136 25.69 -21.32 24.44
C GLY A 136 26.29 -21.14 25.84
N LYS A 137 27.06 -22.13 26.31
CA LYS A 137 28.01 -21.87 27.40
C LYS A 137 29.11 -20.97 26.86
N ASP A 138 29.48 -19.93 27.59
CA ASP A 138 30.64 -19.09 27.27
C ASP A 138 31.84 -19.98 26.87
N GLY A 139 32.35 -19.83 25.64
CA GLY A 139 33.71 -20.24 25.28
C GLY A 139 33.95 -21.37 24.27
N GLU A 140 32.99 -21.87 23.47
CA GLU A 140 33.27 -23.00 22.55
C GLU A 140 33.04 -22.79 21.04
N ALA A 141 32.56 -21.63 20.58
CA ALA A 141 32.44 -21.35 19.14
C ALA A 141 33.36 -20.18 18.72
N PRO A 142 34.13 -20.28 17.62
CA PRO A 142 34.81 -19.13 17.04
C PRO A 142 33.82 -17.99 16.78
N GLU A 143 34.18 -16.75 17.10
CA GLU A 143 33.32 -15.56 16.90
C GLU A 143 32.77 -15.43 15.47
N ASN A 144 33.43 -16.04 14.48
CA ASN A 144 33.07 -15.98 13.06
C ASN A 144 32.70 -17.34 12.45
N ALA A 145 32.22 -18.30 13.25
CA ALA A 145 31.79 -19.59 12.71
C ALA A 145 30.45 -19.47 11.96
N PRO A 146 30.33 -20.04 10.73
CA PRO A 146 29.07 -20.07 10.03
C PRO A 146 28.05 -20.89 10.83
N PHE A 147 26.81 -20.42 10.87
CA PHE A 147 25.71 -21.13 11.53
C PHE A 147 24.83 -21.84 10.52
N ARG A 148 24.17 -22.91 10.97
CA ARG A 148 23.26 -23.67 10.12
C ARG A 148 21.83 -23.28 10.40
N ILE A 149 21.04 -23.28 9.33
CA ILE A 149 19.59 -23.18 9.40
C ILE A 149 19.03 -24.56 9.12
N GLY A 150 18.15 -25.02 9.99
CA GLY A 150 17.52 -26.32 9.88
C GLY A 150 16.29 -26.30 9.01
N SER A 151 15.37 -25.36 9.24
CA SER A 151 14.13 -25.24 8.48
C SER A 151 13.51 -23.84 8.60
N PHE A 152 12.60 -23.50 7.68
CA PHE A 152 11.83 -22.24 7.68
C PHE A 152 10.34 -22.55 7.60
N LYS A 153 9.55 -21.91 8.44
CA LYS A 153 8.09 -22.06 8.44
C LYS A 153 7.42 -20.71 8.44
N ARG A 154 6.41 -20.53 7.59
CA ARG A 154 5.56 -19.34 7.59
C ARG A 154 4.67 -19.35 8.82
N VAL A 155 4.52 -18.20 9.47
CA VAL A 155 3.53 -18.01 10.53
C VAL A 155 2.17 -17.84 9.86
N VAL A 156 1.28 -18.81 10.06
CA VAL A 156 -0.08 -18.77 9.51
C VAL A 156 -0.97 -17.90 10.40
N ARG A 157 -1.74 -16.99 9.78
CA ARG A 157 -2.71 -16.12 10.45
C ARG A 157 -3.91 -16.97 10.89
N ASP A 158 -4.12 -17.13 12.20
CA ASP A 158 -5.19 -17.99 12.72
C ASP A 158 -6.50 -17.23 13.00
N TYR A 159 -6.56 -15.92 12.67
CA TYR A 159 -7.68 -14.96 12.83
C TYR A 159 -8.46 -15.05 14.15
N ARG A 160 -7.93 -15.76 15.15
CA ARG A 160 -8.48 -15.86 16.49
C ARG A 160 -7.81 -14.83 17.36
N ILE A 161 -8.50 -14.41 18.40
CA ILE A 161 -7.87 -13.58 19.44
C ILE A 161 -6.69 -14.39 19.99
N PRO A 162 -5.45 -13.87 19.98
CA PRO A 162 -4.32 -14.58 20.53
C PRO A 162 -4.57 -14.84 22.01
N GLU A 163 -4.26 -16.05 22.48
CA GLU A 163 -4.56 -16.44 23.85
C GLU A 163 -3.47 -17.36 24.41
N ILE A 164 -2.97 -16.99 25.59
CA ILE A 164 -2.01 -17.78 26.36
C ILE A 164 -2.45 -17.90 27.81
N SER A 165 -2.26 -19.09 28.36
CA SER A 165 -2.52 -19.41 29.76
C SER A 165 -1.22 -19.84 30.44
N LEU A 166 -0.88 -19.17 31.54
CA LEU A 166 0.27 -19.46 32.39
C LEU A 166 -0.20 -20.12 33.69
N PHE A 167 0.52 -21.14 34.12
CA PHE A 167 0.18 -21.97 35.28
C PHE A 167 1.33 -22.02 36.28
N THR A 168 1.01 -21.92 37.57
CA THR A 168 2.03 -21.94 38.64
C THR A 168 2.66 -23.31 38.87
N GLU A 169 1.98 -24.39 38.48
CA GLU A 169 2.46 -25.77 38.61
C GLU A 169 2.66 -26.43 37.24
N GLU A 170 3.27 -27.60 37.21
CA GLU A 170 3.48 -28.36 35.97
C GLU A 170 2.17 -28.96 35.44
N ASN A 171 2.18 -29.41 34.18
CA ASN A 171 1.05 -30.10 33.53
C ASN A 171 -0.27 -29.31 33.48
N GLY A 172 -0.22 -27.98 33.53
CA GLY A 172 -1.39 -27.11 33.47
C GLY A 172 -2.18 -27.05 34.79
N GLU A 173 -1.54 -27.32 35.93
CA GLU A 173 -2.17 -27.30 37.25
C GLU A 173 -1.85 -26.01 38.03
N GLY A 174 -2.52 -25.82 39.17
CA GLY A 174 -2.34 -24.66 40.05
C GLY A 174 -3.09 -23.40 39.59
N THR A 175 -2.56 -22.23 39.93
CA THR A 175 -3.20 -20.94 39.61
C THR A 175 -3.02 -20.62 38.14
N LYS A 176 -4.13 -20.38 37.43
CA LYS A 176 -4.16 -20.00 36.02
C LYS A 176 -4.24 -18.47 35.87
N VAL A 177 -3.35 -17.91 35.05
CA VAL A 177 -3.44 -16.52 34.58
C VAL A 177 -3.54 -16.53 33.05
N LYS A 178 -4.50 -15.80 32.49
CA LYS A 178 -4.78 -15.75 31.06
C LYS A 178 -4.43 -14.37 30.50
N PHE A 179 -3.80 -14.34 29.34
CA PHE A 179 -3.49 -13.13 28.58
C PHE A 179 -4.02 -13.26 27.15
N THR A 180 -4.52 -12.14 26.61
CA THR A 180 -5.03 -12.03 25.24
C THR A 180 -4.41 -10.88 24.45
N ASP A 181 -3.48 -10.16 25.06
CA ASP A 181 -2.73 -9.08 24.44
C ASP A 181 -1.35 -9.00 25.10
N SER A 182 -0.54 -8.08 24.59
CA SER A 182 0.78 -7.70 25.06
C SER A 182 0.72 -7.24 26.52
N SER A 183 1.76 -7.56 27.27
CA SER A 183 1.99 -7.03 28.61
C SER A 183 3.44 -6.61 28.72
N GLU A 184 3.66 -5.30 28.81
CA GLU A 184 4.99 -4.70 28.97
C GLU A 184 5.58 -4.99 30.36
N ASP A 185 4.72 -5.16 31.38
CA ASP A 185 5.14 -5.52 32.73
C ASP A 185 4.07 -6.38 33.41
N THR A 186 4.34 -7.67 33.58
CA THR A 186 3.45 -8.62 34.26
C THR A 186 3.67 -8.65 35.78
N ARG A 187 4.62 -7.89 36.31
CA ARG A 187 5.01 -7.97 37.72
C ARG A 187 3.94 -7.36 38.62
N VAL A 188 3.52 -8.11 39.63
CA VAL A 188 2.61 -7.61 40.66
C VAL A 188 3.42 -7.22 41.89
N ARG A 189 3.38 -5.93 42.29
CA ARG A 189 4.19 -5.36 43.38
C ARG A 189 5.70 -5.59 43.19
N GLY A 190 6.17 -5.53 41.95
CA GLY A 190 7.60 -5.71 41.60
C GLY A 190 8.09 -7.17 41.61
N LYS A 191 7.22 -8.16 41.83
CA LYS A 191 7.59 -9.58 41.75
C LYS A 191 7.21 -10.17 40.38
N PRO A 192 8.12 -10.93 39.72
CA PRO A 192 7.86 -11.59 38.46
C PRO A 192 6.76 -12.65 38.59
N LEU A 193 5.91 -12.73 37.57
CA LEU A 193 4.99 -13.84 37.42
C LEU A 193 5.82 -15.11 37.17
N LYS A 194 5.50 -16.20 37.86
CA LYS A 194 6.20 -17.50 37.68
C LYS A 194 5.29 -18.48 36.97
N ALA A 195 5.75 -19.00 35.83
CA ALA A 195 5.07 -20.00 35.04
C ALA A 195 5.88 -21.30 35.04
N SER A 196 5.31 -22.37 35.61
CA SER A 196 5.91 -23.71 35.59
C SER A 196 5.43 -24.49 34.37
N SER A 197 4.21 -24.23 33.89
CA SER A 197 3.69 -24.74 32.63
C SER A 197 2.86 -23.69 31.89
N ILE A 198 2.71 -23.87 30.58
CA ILE A 198 2.08 -22.91 29.67
C ILE A 198 1.18 -23.66 28.69
N ILE A 199 0.03 -23.08 28.37
CA ILE A 199 -0.80 -23.51 27.25
C ILE A 199 -1.01 -22.30 26.34
N VAL A 200 -0.50 -22.39 25.11
CA VAL A 200 -0.79 -21.42 24.05
C VAL A 200 -1.99 -21.93 23.28
N HIS A 201 -3.11 -21.22 23.38
CA HIS A 201 -4.38 -21.59 22.73
C HIS A 201 -4.43 -21.12 21.27
N SER A 202 -3.91 -19.91 21.02
CA SER A 202 -3.92 -19.24 19.71
C SER A 202 -2.83 -18.18 19.63
N GLY A 203 -2.38 -17.89 18.40
CA GLY A 203 -1.27 -16.99 18.13
C GLY A 203 0.11 -17.54 18.49
N LEU A 204 1.15 -16.86 18.00
CA LEU A 204 2.55 -17.13 18.35
C LEU A 204 2.99 -16.09 19.38
N TRP A 205 3.52 -16.54 20.51
CA TRP A 205 3.85 -15.68 21.66
C TRP A 205 5.34 -15.57 21.88
N LEU A 206 5.82 -14.34 22.10
CA LEU A 206 7.14 -14.00 22.58
C LEU A 206 7.07 -13.77 24.09
N ILE A 207 7.85 -14.53 24.86
CA ILE A 207 7.88 -14.43 26.33
C ILE A 207 9.27 -14.01 26.78
N TYR A 208 9.31 -13.02 27.66
CA TYR A 208 10.52 -12.36 28.12
C TYR A 208 10.69 -12.56 29.63
N SER A 209 11.92 -12.86 30.05
CA SER A 209 12.25 -12.95 31.48
C SER A 209 12.49 -11.56 32.09
N LYS A 210 12.65 -10.51 31.27
CA LYS A 210 12.72 -9.12 31.69
C LYS A 210 11.46 -8.30 31.32
N PRO A 211 11.16 -7.21 32.06
CA PRO A 211 10.08 -6.30 31.69
C PRO A 211 10.45 -5.51 30.43
N PHE A 212 9.45 -4.89 29.80
CA PHE A 212 9.61 -4.02 28.63
C PHE A 212 10.32 -4.68 27.44
N PHE A 213 10.17 -6.00 27.30
CA PHE A 213 10.74 -6.80 26.21
C PHE A 213 12.29 -6.76 26.15
N ASP A 214 12.94 -6.54 27.30
CA ASP A 214 14.39 -6.32 27.44
C ASP A 214 15.22 -7.62 27.58
N ASP A 215 15.00 -8.63 26.74
CA ASP A 215 15.85 -9.82 26.57
C ASP A 215 15.48 -10.65 25.34
N ASP A 216 16.22 -11.74 25.07
CA ASP A 216 15.89 -12.69 24.00
C ASP A 216 14.62 -13.47 24.36
N PRO A 217 13.57 -13.45 23.51
CA PRO A 217 12.30 -14.07 23.83
C PRO A 217 12.30 -15.59 23.67
N TYR A 218 11.52 -16.27 24.51
CA TYR A 218 11.06 -17.62 24.24
C TYR A 218 9.90 -17.58 23.23
N VAL A 219 10.07 -18.25 22.10
CA VAL A 219 9.10 -18.28 20.99
C VAL A 219 8.18 -19.49 21.13
N LEU A 220 6.93 -19.26 21.53
CA LEU A 220 5.93 -20.32 21.76
C LEU A 220 4.86 -20.33 20.68
N GLU A 221 4.74 -21.46 20.00
CA GLU A 221 3.64 -21.76 19.06
C GLU A 221 2.44 -22.35 19.81
N PRO A 222 1.23 -22.35 19.21
CA PRO A 222 0.06 -23.03 19.78
C PRO A 222 0.36 -24.47 20.21
N GLY A 223 0.02 -24.80 21.45
CA GLY A 223 0.37 -26.08 22.06
C GLY A 223 0.49 -26.03 23.59
N GLY A 224 0.62 -27.22 24.18
CA GLY A 224 0.81 -27.40 25.61
C GLY A 224 2.29 -27.62 25.96
N TYR A 225 2.78 -26.86 26.93
CA TYR A 225 4.15 -26.91 27.44
C TYR A 225 4.11 -27.32 28.92
N PRO A 226 4.21 -28.62 29.24
CA PRO A 226 3.92 -29.13 30.58
C PRO A 226 4.96 -28.75 31.66
N ASN A 227 6.16 -28.31 31.29
CA ASN A 227 7.23 -27.95 32.22
C ASN A 227 8.23 -26.99 31.55
N LEU A 228 9.14 -26.38 32.34
CA LEU A 228 10.18 -25.44 31.86
C LEU A 228 11.01 -25.96 30.68
N LYS A 229 11.38 -27.24 30.71
CA LYS A 229 12.16 -27.87 29.65
C LYS A 229 11.39 -27.93 28.33
N ALA A 230 10.07 -28.11 28.37
CA ALA A 230 9.23 -28.19 27.18
C ALA A 230 9.15 -26.87 26.41
N TRP A 231 9.16 -25.73 27.10
CA TRP A 231 9.18 -24.41 26.46
C TRP A 231 10.57 -23.75 26.42
N GLY A 232 11.61 -24.50 26.78
CA GLY A 232 13.01 -24.10 26.61
C GLY A 232 13.53 -23.09 27.64
N ALA A 233 12.76 -22.78 28.68
CA ALA A 233 13.13 -21.80 29.69
C ALA A 233 14.06 -22.36 30.76
N LYS A 234 15.05 -21.55 31.16
CA LYS A 234 15.92 -21.82 32.33
C LYS A 234 15.34 -21.23 33.63
N ASP A 235 14.54 -20.18 33.48
CA ASP A 235 13.91 -19.43 34.59
C ASP A 235 12.38 -19.42 34.40
N PRO A 236 11.58 -19.77 35.41
CA PRO A 236 10.12 -19.66 35.34
C PRO A 236 9.60 -18.22 35.31
N SER A 237 10.44 -17.20 35.52
CA SER A 237 10.01 -15.81 35.51
C SER A 237 9.60 -15.31 34.13
N VAL A 238 8.38 -14.79 34.08
CA VAL A 238 7.77 -14.11 32.93
C VAL A 238 7.50 -12.67 33.37
N CYS A 239 8.19 -11.70 32.78
CA CYS A 239 8.10 -10.29 33.15
C CYS A 239 7.47 -9.42 32.06
N SER A 240 7.54 -9.83 30.80
CA SER A 240 6.79 -9.23 29.71
C SER A 240 6.47 -10.27 28.63
N MET A 241 5.47 -10.01 27.81
CA MET A 241 5.07 -10.91 26.72
C MET A 241 4.35 -10.16 25.60
N HIS A 242 4.47 -10.67 24.38
CA HIS A 242 3.83 -10.08 23.21
C HIS A 242 3.40 -11.18 22.22
N PRO A 243 2.12 -11.21 21.79
CA PRO A 243 1.74 -12.03 20.65
C PRO A 243 2.29 -11.38 19.37
N ILE A 244 2.90 -12.17 18.48
CA ILE A 244 3.36 -11.65 17.19
C ILE A 244 2.19 -11.08 16.42
N LYS A 245 2.35 -9.85 15.95
CA LYS A 245 1.44 -9.20 15.02
C LYS A 245 2.00 -9.38 13.61
N LEU A 246 1.28 -10.14 12.80
CA LEU A 246 1.54 -10.21 11.36
C LEU A 246 1.35 -8.82 10.75
N GLY A 247 2.20 -8.47 9.79
CA GLY A 247 2.12 -7.21 9.06
C GLY A 247 0.78 -6.99 8.34
N CYS A 248 0.63 -5.81 7.76
CA CYS A 248 -0.51 -5.51 6.89
C CYS A 248 -0.54 -6.52 5.73
N PRO A 249 -1.73 -7.02 5.34
CA PRO A 249 -1.87 -7.77 4.10
C PRO A 249 -1.22 -7.03 2.92
N ALA A 250 -0.61 -7.76 2.00
CA ALA A 250 0.10 -7.16 0.88
C ALA A 250 -0.16 -7.85 -0.46
N VAL A 251 -0.07 -7.06 -1.53
CA VAL A 251 -0.21 -7.51 -2.93
C VAL A 251 1.02 -7.08 -3.75
N GLU A 252 1.66 -8.01 -4.45
CA GLU A 252 2.83 -7.76 -5.29
C GLU A 252 2.39 -7.33 -6.69
N LYS A 253 1.44 -8.06 -7.29
CA LYS A 253 1.04 -7.92 -8.70
C LYS A 253 -0.45 -7.62 -8.83
N PRO A 254 -0.94 -6.45 -8.36
CA PRO A 254 -2.36 -6.11 -8.43
C PRO A 254 -2.93 -6.11 -9.86
N GLY A 255 -2.07 -5.86 -10.87
CA GLY A 255 -2.45 -5.82 -12.27
C GLY A 255 -2.45 -7.16 -13.01
N GLU A 256 -1.95 -8.24 -12.41
CA GLU A 256 -1.85 -9.56 -13.05
C GLU A 256 -2.65 -10.61 -12.29
N PRO A 257 -3.98 -10.45 -12.20
CA PRO A 257 -4.80 -11.32 -11.37
C PRO A 257 -4.79 -12.76 -11.90
N LYS A 258 -4.31 -13.67 -11.05
CA LYS A 258 -4.26 -15.09 -11.38
C LYS A 258 -4.38 -15.93 -10.11
N ALA A 259 -5.36 -16.82 -10.11
CA ALA A 259 -5.60 -17.80 -9.05
C ALA A 259 -5.72 -19.21 -9.65
N VAL A 260 -5.34 -20.23 -8.90
CA VAL A 260 -5.54 -21.64 -9.24
C VAL A 260 -6.27 -22.30 -8.09
N ILE A 261 -7.44 -22.85 -8.40
CA ILE A 261 -8.33 -23.51 -7.43
C ILE A 261 -8.19 -25.02 -7.60
N TYR A 262 -8.07 -25.75 -6.49
CA TYR A 262 -7.93 -27.20 -6.48
C TYR A 262 -9.08 -27.86 -5.71
N GLU A 263 -9.55 -28.99 -6.21
CA GLU A 263 -10.70 -29.71 -5.66
C GLU A 263 -10.42 -30.25 -4.25
N LYS A 264 -9.17 -30.66 -3.98
CA LYS A 264 -8.74 -31.27 -2.71
C LYS A 264 -7.65 -30.44 -2.03
N ALA A 265 -7.45 -30.71 -0.75
CA ALA A 265 -6.37 -30.12 0.04
C ALA A 265 -4.99 -30.44 -0.54
N CYS A 266 -4.00 -29.63 -0.19
CA CYS A 266 -2.59 -29.78 -0.59
C CYS A 266 -2.38 -29.82 -2.12
N PHE A 267 -3.15 -29.02 -2.87
CA PHE A 267 -3.03 -28.84 -4.33
C PHE A 267 -3.25 -30.12 -5.14
N GLN A 268 -4.19 -30.95 -4.68
CA GLN A 268 -4.54 -32.23 -5.33
C GLN A 268 -5.91 -32.18 -6.02
N GLY A 269 -6.16 -33.14 -6.90
CA GLY A 269 -7.43 -33.27 -7.62
C GLY A 269 -7.49 -32.43 -8.90
N HIS A 270 -8.69 -32.17 -9.40
CA HIS A 270 -8.86 -31.29 -10.56
C HIS A 270 -8.53 -29.84 -10.17
N SER A 271 -7.92 -29.10 -11.10
CA SER A 271 -7.54 -27.70 -10.90
C SER A 271 -8.10 -26.81 -11.98
N CYS A 272 -8.50 -25.60 -11.61
CA CYS A 272 -8.93 -24.56 -12.53
C CYS A 272 -8.13 -23.27 -12.33
N GLU A 273 -7.64 -22.68 -13.43
CA GLU A 273 -7.09 -21.33 -13.43
C GLU A 273 -8.21 -20.28 -13.56
N VAL A 274 -8.09 -19.20 -12.80
CA VAL A 274 -9.08 -18.14 -12.68
C VAL A 274 -8.39 -16.78 -12.70
N ASN A 275 -8.89 -15.88 -13.53
CA ASN A 275 -8.38 -14.50 -13.71
C ASN A 275 -9.50 -13.45 -13.67
N ARG A 276 -10.70 -13.84 -13.25
CA ARG A 276 -11.92 -13.02 -13.19
C ARG A 276 -12.81 -13.45 -12.03
N ASP A 277 -13.84 -12.65 -11.74
CA ASP A 277 -14.82 -12.97 -10.70
C ASP A 277 -15.59 -14.27 -11.01
N ILE A 278 -15.82 -15.06 -9.97
CA ILE A 278 -16.64 -16.27 -9.99
C ILE A 278 -17.81 -16.07 -9.05
N TYR A 279 -19.01 -15.94 -9.61
CA TYR A 279 -20.24 -15.73 -8.85
C TYR A 279 -20.72 -17.00 -8.13
N ALA A 280 -20.44 -18.17 -8.70
CA ALA A 280 -20.72 -19.48 -8.14
C ALA A 280 -19.76 -20.51 -8.77
N LEU A 281 -18.92 -21.15 -7.95
CA LEU A 281 -17.98 -22.20 -8.36
C LEU A 281 -18.71 -23.48 -8.79
N LYS A 282 -19.87 -23.73 -8.18
CA LYS A 282 -20.82 -24.76 -8.57
C LYS A 282 -21.78 -24.14 -9.58
N LYS A 283 -21.62 -24.39 -10.89
CA LYS A 283 -22.64 -23.97 -11.87
C LYS A 283 -22.97 -25.05 -12.89
N GLU A 284 -24.26 -25.10 -13.23
CA GLU A 284 -24.96 -26.13 -14.02
C GLU A 284 -24.48 -26.27 -15.48
N GLU A 285 -24.71 -27.47 -16.03
CA GLU A 285 -24.20 -28.10 -17.27
C GLU A 285 -24.18 -27.29 -18.59
N ASN A 286 -24.62 -26.03 -18.64
CA ASN A 286 -24.85 -25.27 -19.89
C ASN A 286 -24.07 -23.94 -20.02
N SER A 287 -23.01 -23.70 -19.25
CA SER A 287 -22.15 -22.51 -19.40
C SER A 287 -20.67 -22.92 -19.52
N GLN A 288 -19.88 -22.27 -20.38
CA GLN A 288 -18.44 -22.51 -20.54
C GLN A 288 -17.58 -21.99 -19.37
N GLY A 289 -18.06 -22.16 -18.13
CA GLY A 289 -17.35 -21.83 -16.90
C GLY A 289 -16.72 -23.07 -16.25
N PRO A 290 -15.75 -22.90 -15.36
CA PRO A 290 -15.14 -24.02 -14.66
C PRO A 290 -16.13 -24.67 -13.67
N VAL A 291 -16.34 -25.98 -13.81
CA VAL A 291 -17.19 -26.76 -12.93
C VAL A 291 -16.33 -27.35 -11.82
N MET A 292 -16.43 -26.82 -10.60
CA MET A 292 -15.80 -27.40 -9.42
C MET A 292 -16.85 -27.68 -8.34
N SER A 293 -16.88 -28.92 -7.85
CA SER A 293 -17.82 -29.38 -6.81
C SER A 293 -17.43 -28.89 -5.41
N THR A 294 -16.14 -28.72 -5.14
CA THR A 294 -15.57 -28.26 -3.86
C THR A 294 -14.25 -27.51 -4.07
N VAL A 295 -13.87 -26.67 -3.11
CA VAL A 295 -12.54 -26.07 -3.04
C VAL A 295 -11.80 -26.66 -1.85
N GLY A 296 -10.77 -27.45 -2.11
CA GLY A 296 -9.95 -28.04 -1.07
C GLY A 296 -8.66 -27.26 -0.81
N SER A 297 -8.09 -26.58 -1.82
CA SER A 297 -6.92 -25.72 -1.68
C SER A 297 -6.82 -24.67 -2.79
N LEU A 298 -6.02 -23.63 -2.57
CA LEU A 298 -5.92 -22.45 -3.45
C LEU A 298 -4.47 -21.99 -3.59
N ARG A 299 -4.11 -21.56 -4.80
CA ARG A 299 -2.90 -20.76 -5.04
C ARG A 299 -3.29 -19.43 -5.64
N ILE A 300 -2.94 -18.33 -4.98
CA ILE A 300 -3.09 -16.99 -5.54
C ILE A 300 -1.72 -16.60 -6.08
N LEU A 301 -1.59 -16.53 -7.40
CA LEU A 301 -0.33 -16.24 -8.09
C LEU A 301 -0.15 -14.75 -8.39
N GLY A 302 -1.26 -14.01 -8.47
CA GLY A 302 -1.26 -12.58 -8.70
C GLY A 302 -2.59 -11.94 -8.32
N GLY A 303 -2.52 -10.68 -7.91
CA GLY A 303 -3.67 -9.88 -7.48
C GLY A 303 -4.10 -10.19 -6.05
N CYS A 304 -5.11 -9.45 -5.57
CA CYS A 304 -5.70 -9.66 -4.25
C CYS A 304 -7.18 -10.00 -4.43
N TRP A 305 -7.64 -11.04 -3.75
CA TRP A 305 -8.96 -11.62 -3.97
C TRP A 305 -9.76 -11.67 -2.68
N VAL A 306 -11.09 -11.73 -2.82
CA VAL A 306 -12.02 -11.98 -1.72
C VAL A 306 -12.74 -13.28 -2.00
N GLY A 307 -12.52 -14.25 -1.12
CA GLY A 307 -13.30 -15.48 -1.06
C GLY A 307 -14.58 -15.29 -0.26
N TYR A 308 -15.66 -15.92 -0.68
CA TYR A 308 -16.95 -15.87 0.00
C TYR A 308 -17.51 -17.27 0.23
N GLU A 309 -18.07 -17.46 1.42
CA GLU A 309 -18.73 -18.69 1.84
C GLU A 309 -19.92 -19.05 0.92
N LYS A 310 -20.66 -18.06 0.40
CA LYS A 310 -21.90 -18.27 -0.38
C LYS A 310 -21.81 -17.68 -1.78
N GLU A 311 -22.73 -18.10 -2.64
CA GLU A 311 -22.88 -17.57 -4.00
C GLU A 311 -23.23 -16.09 -4.02
N GLY A 312 -22.72 -15.41 -5.04
CA GLY A 312 -22.97 -14.00 -5.30
C GLY A 312 -22.31 -13.06 -4.31
N PHE A 313 -21.13 -13.43 -3.82
CA PHE A 313 -20.31 -12.61 -2.92
C PHE A 313 -20.99 -12.34 -1.57
N ARG A 314 -21.56 -13.39 -0.96
CA ARG A 314 -22.31 -13.33 0.29
C ARG A 314 -21.73 -14.25 1.36
N GLY A 315 -22.15 -14.04 2.60
CA GLY A 315 -21.67 -14.82 3.76
C GLY A 315 -20.34 -14.29 4.27
N HIS A 316 -19.61 -15.14 4.99
CA HIS A 316 -18.29 -14.78 5.49
C HIS A 316 -17.32 -14.44 4.35
N GLN A 317 -16.49 -13.42 4.57
CA GLN A 317 -15.52 -12.92 3.61
C GLN A 317 -14.11 -13.32 4.05
N TYR A 318 -13.26 -13.69 3.09
CA TYR A 318 -11.88 -14.13 3.33
C TYR A 318 -10.94 -13.35 2.41
N LEU A 319 -10.01 -12.58 2.98
CA LEU A 319 -8.97 -11.96 2.17
C LEU A 319 -7.99 -13.03 1.69
N LEU A 320 -7.77 -13.09 0.38
CA LEU A 320 -6.90 -14.04 -0.28
C LEU A 320 -5.80 -13.24 -1.00
N GLU A 321 -4.68 -13.07 -0.29
CA GLU A 321 -3.47 -12.47 -0.81
C GLU A 321 -2.67 -13.48 -1.64
N GLU A 322 -1.65 -13.03 -2.36
CA GLU A 322 -0.82 -13.95 -3.15
C GLU A 322 -0.10 -14.94 -2.23
N GLY A 323 0.00 -16.20 -2.65
CA GLY A 323 0.58 -17.28 -1.87
C GLY A 323 -0.22 -18.59 -1.98
N GLU A 324 0.26 -19.56 -1.21
CA GLU A 324 -0.28 -20.92 -1.19
C GLU A 324 -1.15 -21.14 0.05
N TYR A 325 -2.34 -21.71 -0.16
CA TYR A 325 -3.29 -22.09 0.88
C TYR A 325 -3.65 -23.57 0.76
N HIS A 326 -3.11 -24.38 1.65
CA HIS A 326 -3.18 -25.85 1.56
C HIS A 326 -4.54 -26.42 1.96
N ASP A 327 -5.31 -25.70 2.76
CA ASP A 327 -6.65 -26.05 3.18
C ASP A 327 -7.41 -24.80 3.66
N TRP A 328 -8.68 -25.00 4.01
CA TRP A 328 -9.58 -23.92 4.40
C TRP A 328 -9.22 -23.20 5.69
N THR A 329 -8.43 -23.82 6.55
CA THR A 329 -7.97 -23.18 7.78
C THR A 329 -6.94 -22.09 7.49
N GLN A 330 -6.18 -22.20 6.39
CA GLN A 330 -5.13 -21.25 6.04
C GLN A 330 -5.67 -19.90 5.52
N TRP A 331 -6.89 -19.86 4.98
CA TRP A 331 -7.55 -18.59 4.62
C TRP A 331 -8.54 -18.11 5.69
N GLY A 332 -8.55 -18.73 6.88
CA GLY A 332 -9.44 -18.36 7.97
C GLY A 332 -10.90 -18.77 7.73
N GLY A 333 -11.15 -19.83 6.96
CA GLY A 333 -12.49 -20.38 6.76
C GLY A 333 -13.16 -20.77 8.08
N TYR A 334 -14.46 -20.50 8.21
CA TYR A 334 -15.28 -21.03 9.31
C TYR A 334 -15.74 -22.47 9.01
N SER A 335 -15.74 -22.83 7.73
CA SER A 335 -16.01 -24.15 7.16
C SER A 335 -15.11 -24.34 5.93
N ASP A 336 -15.22 -25.50 5.30
CA ASP A 336 -14.63 -25.79 3.98
C ASP A 336 -15.44 -25.20 2.82
N GLU A 337 -16.51 -24.44 3.10
CA GLU A 337 -17.32 -23.80 2.07
C GLU A 337 -16.66 -22.51 1.54
N LEU A 338 -16.19 -22.58 0.30
CA LEU A 338 -15.83 -21.43 -0.51
C LEU A 338 -16.55 -21.55 -1.85
N VAL A 339 -17.50 -20.65 -2.11
CA VAL A 339 -18.46 -20.82 -3.20
C VAL A 339 -18.39 -19.71 -4.24
N SER A 340 -17.96 -18.50 -3.87
CA SER A 340 -17.70 -17.42 -4.82
C SER A 340 -16.37 -16.71 -4.55
N LEU A 341 -15.78 -16.14 -5.59
CA LEU A 341 -14.47 -15.53 -5.57
C LEU A 341 -14.52 -14.22 -6.35
N ARG A 342 -14.01 -13.12 -5.77
CA ARG A 342 -14.04 -11.80 -6.39
C ARG A 342 -12.65 -11.19 -6.39
N LEU A 343 -12.25 -10.58 -7.50
CA LEU A 343 -11.00 -9.83 -7.61
C LEU A 343 -11.18 -8.43 -7.03
N ILE A 344 -10.24 -7.99 -6.19
CA ILE A 344 -10.13 -6.61 -5.73
C ILE A 344 -9.41 -5.81 -6.82
N ARG A 345 -10.11 -4.82 -7.38
CA ARG A 345 -9.60 -3.99 -8.50
C ARG A 345 -9.24 -2.56 -8.07
N THR A 346 -9.33 -2.26 -6.79
CA THR A 346 -9.09 -0.93 -6.23
C THR A 346 -7.59 -0.63 -6.13
N ASP A 347 -7.20 0.64 -6.25
CA ASP A 347 -5.83 1.09 -6.00
C ASP A 347 -5.44 0.85 -4.52
N PHE A 348 -4.29 0.22 -4.30
CA PHE A 348 -3.74 -0.08 -2.97
C PHE A 348 -2.85 1.05 -2.40
N SER A 349 -2.68 2.16 -3.13
CA SER A 349 -1.82 3.28 -2.77
C SER A 349 -2.49 4.26 -1.79
N ASP A 350 -1.67 4.93 -0.96
CA ASP A 350 -2.09 5.99 -0.02
C ASP A 350 -3.41 5.67 0.72
N PRO A 351 -3.47 4.58 1.50
CA PRO A 351 -4.71 4.15 2.13
C PRO A 351 -5.26 5.21 3.09
N ALA A 352 -6.55 5.54 2.96
CA ALA A 352 -7.22 6.46 3.87
C ALA A 352 -8.68 6.04 4.12
N LEU A 353 -9.06 6.01 5.39
CA LEU A 353 -10.36 5.52 5.87
C LEU A 353 -10.90 6.42 6.97
N VAL A 354 -12.21 6.66 6.97
CA VAL A 354 -12.89 7.34 8.08
C VAL A 354 -13.99 6.45 8.65
N LEU A 355 -13.93 6.17 9.94
CA LEU A 355 -14.96 5.45 10.69
C LEU A 355 -15.87 6.45 11.42
N PHE A 356 -17.18 6.22 11.40
CA PHE A 356 -18.18 7.12 12.02
C PHE A 356 -19.09 6.38 13.01
N LYS A 357 -19.25 6.95 14.20
CA LYS A 357 -20.20 6.41 15.21
C LYS A 357 -21.66 6.63 14.83
N ALA A 358 -21.93 7.58 13.94
CA ALA A 358 -23.26 7.90 13.46
C ALA A 358 -23.57 7.16 12.15
N LEU A 359 -24.85 6.94 11.89
CA LEU A 359 -25.34 6.48 10.60
C LEU A 359 -25.24 7.61 9.56
N ASP A 360 -25.14 7.26 8.28
CA ASP A 360 -25.21 8.20 7.15
C ASP A 360 -24.28 9.42 7.25
N PHE A 361 -23.09 9.27 7.86
CA PHE A 361 -22.11 10.37 7.99
C PHE A 361 -22.65 11.62 8.67
N GLN A 362 -23.70 11.47 9.49
CA GLN A 362 -24.24 12.57 10.29
C GLN A 362 -23.19 13.06 11.30
N ASP A 363 -23.31 14.32 11.73
CA ASP A 363 -22.41 14.91 12.71
C ASP A 363 -22.29 14.02 13.96
N GLY A 364 -21.09 13.50 14.19
CA GLY A 364 -20.79 12.57 15.28
C GLY A 364 -19.31 12.27 15.37
N PRO A 365 -18.86 11.56 16.42
CA PRO A 365 -17.45 11.20 16.56
C PRO A 365 -16.98 10.35 15.38
N SER A 366 -15.88 10.75 14.78
CA SER A 366 -15.19 10.03 13.71
C SER A 366 -13.71 9.89 14.00
N VAL A 367 -13.07 8.90 13.36
CA VAL A 367 -11.62 8.74 13.34
C VAL A 367 -11.17 8.52 11.90
N GLU A 368 -10.18 9.28 11.47
CA GLU A 368 -9.51 9.12 10.19
C GLU A 368 -8.22 8.33 10.39
N LEU A 369 -7.99 7.35 9.53
CA LEU A 369 -6.91 6.38 9.62
C LEU A 369 -6.20 6.27 8.28
N SER A 370 -4.86 6.27 8.32
CA SER A 370 -3.99 5.97 7.19
C SER A 370 -3.11 4.73 7.41
N GLU A 371 -3.14 4.18 8.62
CA GLU A 371 -2.32 3.04 9.04
C GLU A 371 -3.15 2.00 9.78
N ALA A 372 -2.57 0.82 10.01
CA ALA A 372 -3.20 -0.24 10.76
C ALA A 372 -3.44 0.17 12.23
N LEU A 373 -4.66 -0.08 12.71
CA LEU A 373 -5.07 0.15 14.08
C LEU A 373 -5.50 -1.18 14.73
N PRO A 374 -4.64 -1.81 15.55
CA PRO A 374 -4.93 -3.11 16.16
C PRO A 374 -6.00 -3.04 17.27
N ASN A 375 -6.30 -1.84 17.79
CA ASN A 375 -7.39 -1.62 18.72
C ASN A 375 -7.93 -0.19 18.54
N VAL A 376 -9.16 -0.06 18.03
CA VAL A 376 -9.80 1.24 17.79
C VAL A 376 -10.09 2.03 19.07
N GLU A 377 -10.12 1.37 20.23
CA GLU A 377 -10.27 2.05 21.52
C GLU A 377 -9.04 2.92 21.86
N LEU A 378 -7.85 2.58 21.34
CA LEU A 378 -6.63 3.38 21.52
C LEU A 378 -6.75 4.76 20.86
N ALA A 379 -7.55 4.87 19.80
CA ALA A 379 -7.85 6.15 19.15
C ALA A 379 -8.97 6.95 19.85
N GLY A 380 -9.48 6.49 21.00
CA GLY A 380 -10.61 7.12 21.70
C GLY A 380 -11.94 7.03 20.94
N TYR A 381 -11.98 6.25 19.86
CA TYR A 381 -13.16 6.05 19.05
C TYR A 381 -14.09 5.00 19.67
N GLY A 382 -13.60 3.87 20.19
CA GLY A 382 -14.48 2.81 20.74
C GLY A 382 -14.98 1.85 19.66
N ILE A 383 -15.61 0.72 20.02
CA ILE A 383 -15.84 -0.40 19.09
C ILE A 383 -17.10 -0.32 18.21
N THR A 384 -17.93 0.70 18.39
CA THR A 384 -19.20 0.85 17.64
C THR A 384 -19.00 1.74 16.43
N THR A 385 -19.07 1.15 15.24
CA THR A 385 -19.00 1.82 13.94
C THR A 385 -20.34 1.67 13.23
N GLN A 386 -20.94 2.78 12.81
CA GLN A 386 -22.25 2.81 12.16
C GLN A 386 -22.16 3.18 10.68
N SER A 387 -21.17 3.97 10.26
CA SER A 387 -20.89 4.21 8.84
C SER A 387 -19.39 4.33 8.59
N ILE A 388 -18.96 4.09 7.36
CA ILE A 388 -17.56 4.06 6.94
C ILE A 388 -17.41 4.77 5.60
N HIS A 389 -16.39 5.63 5.49
CA HIS A 389 -15.99 6.22 4.22
C HIS A 389 -14.55 5.80 3.90
N VAL A 390 -14.39 4.93 2.92
CA VAL A 390 -13.08 4.55 2.40
C VAL A 390 -12.71 5.57 1.32
N LEU A 391 -11.76 6.46 1.62
CA LEU A 391 -11.33 7.53 0.73
C LEU A 391 -10.41 7.00 -0.38
N SER A 392 -9.49 6.12 0.00
CA SER A 392 -8.48 5.49 -0.86
C SER A 392 -7.94 4.20 -0.22
N GLY A 393 -7.27 3.38 -1.04
CA GLY A 393 -6.77 2.09 -0.61
C GLY A 393 -7.85 1.01 -0.51
N VAL A 394 -7.40 -0.15 -0.07
CA VAL A 394 -8.26 -1.28 0.32
C VAL A 394 -7.98 -1.53 1.80
N TRP A 395 -9.03 -1.79 2.57
CA TRP A 395 -8.96 -1.99 4.00
C TRP A 395 -9.64 -3.29 4.40
N VAL A 396 -9.19 -3.87 5.51
CA VAL A 396 -9.90 -4.96 6.16
C VAL A 396 -10.24 -4.52 7.58
N ALA A 397 -11.54 -4.50 7.87
CA ALA A 397 -12.05 -4.30 9.22
C ALA A 397 -12.33 -5.67 9.87
N TYR A 398 -12.15 -5.72 11.18
CA TYR A 398 -12.28 -6.94 11.97
C TYR A 398 -13.20 -6.72 13.16
N GLU A 399 -14.01 -7.74 13.46
CA GLU A 399 -14.94 -7.72 14.60
C GLU A 399 -14.22 -7.54 15.95
N ASN A 400 -13.04 -8.16 16.12
CA ASN A 400 -12.27 -8.15 17.37
C ASN A 400 -10.92 -7.41 17.21
N THR A 401 -10.22 -7.22 18.33
CA THR A 401 -8.91 -6.57 18.37
C THR A 401 -7.84 -7.45 17.72
N ASN A 402 -6.67 -6.87 17.43
CA ASN A 402 -5.51 -7.56 16.86
C ASN A 402 -5.83 -8.32 15.55
N PHE A 403 -6.69 -7.75 14.71
CA PHE A 403 -7.05 -8.26 13.38
C PHE A 403 -7.65 -9.67 13.41
N SER A 404 -8.59 -9.89 14.34
CA SER A 404 -9.20 -11.19 14.60
C SER A 404 -10.73 -11.16 14.56
N GLY A 405 -11.36 -12.33 14.44
CA GLY A 405 -12.80 -12.48 14.25
C GLY A 405 -13.21 -12.38 12.78
N GLU A 406 -14.48 -12.04 12.56
CA GLU A 406 -15.01 -11.86 11.20
C GLU A 406 -14.28 -10.74 10.46
N GLN A 407 -14.03 -10.97 9.17
CA GLN A 407 -13.36 -10.03 8.27
C GLN A 407 -14.38 -9.33 7.38
N TYR A 408 -14.19 -8.02 7.18
CA TYR A 408 -14.98 -7.21 6.27
C TYR A 408 -14.03 -6.47 5.33
N ILE A 409 -14.05 -6.82 4.04
CA ILE A 409 -13.19 -6.20 3.04
C ILE A 409 -13.87 -4.92 2.55
N LEU A 410 -13.16 -3.81 2.71
CA LEU A 410 -13.64 -2.46 2.45
C LEU A 410 -12.83 -1.86 1.30
N GLU A 411 -13.50 -1.61 0.18
CA GLU A 411 -12.94 -0.94 -0.99
C GLU A 411 -13.39 0.52 -1.01
N LYS A 412 -12.74 1.34 -1.84
CA LYS A 412 -13.08 2.75 -1.98
C LYS A 412 -14.58 2.95 -2.17
N GLY A 413 -15.19 3.74 -1.29
CA GLY A 413 -16.63 3.93 -1.30
C GLY A 413 -17.22 4.38 0.03
N VAL A 414 -18.54 4.55 0.00
CA VAL A 414 -19.34 5.10 1.08
C VAL A 414 -20.27 4.00 1.58
N TYR A 415 -20.06 3.56 2.81
CA TYR A 415 -20.85 2.54 3.50
C TYR A 415 -21.69 3.20 4.59
N ARG A 416 -23.00 3.26 4.40
CA ARG A 416 -23.94 4.03 5.22
C ARG A 416 -24.34 3.33 6.52
N ASN A 417 -24.28 2.00 6.53
CA ASN A 417 -24.69 1.15 7.63
C ASN A 417 -23.94 -0.20 7.59
N CYS A 418 -24.05 -1.01 8.64
CA CYS A 418 -23.30 -2.27 8.77
C CYS A 418 -23.61 -3.35 7.74
N GLU A 419 -24.82 -3.34 7.17
CA GLU A 419 -25.19 -4.29 6.13
C GLU A 419 -24.42 -4.02 4.84
N ASP A 420 -24.04 -2.75 4.58
CA ASP A 420 -23.30 -2.36 3.37
C ASP A 420 -21.92 -3.04 3.28
N TRP A 421 -21.28 -3.34 4.42
CA TRP A 421 -20.01 -4.09 4.47
C TRP A 421 -20.19 -5.58 4.84
N GLY A 422 -21.45 -6.04 4.91
CA GLY A 422 -21.79 -7.45 5.14
C GLY A 422 -21.74 -7.90 6.60
N ALA A 423 -21.77 -6.97 7.57
CA ALA A 423 -21.84 -7.32 8.99
C ALA A 423 -23.28 -7.38 9.50
N SER A 424 -23.53 -8.24 10.50
CA SER A 424 -24.81 -8.29 11.23
C SER A 424 -24.94 -7.22 12.31
N ALA A 425 -23.81 -6.63 12.72
CA ALA A 425 -23.73 -5.57 13.71
C ALA A 425 -22.58 -4.60 13.39
N GLY A 426 -22.71 -3.35 13.81
CA GLY A 426 -21.68 -2.32 13.67
C GLY A 426 -20.49 -2.46 14.62
N ARG A 427 -19.99 -3.68 14.87
CA ARG A 427 -18.86 -3.92 15.76
C ARG A 427 -17.57 -4.06 14.96
N ILE A 428 -16.70 -3.07 15.08
CA ILE A 428 -15.36 -3.08 14.50
C ILE A 428 -14.38 -2.71 15.60
N ALA A 429 -13.43 -3.59 15.89
CA ALA A 429 -12.47 -3.39 16.98
C ALA A 429 -11.02 -3.26 16.48
N SER A 430 -10.72 -3.67 15.25
CA SER A 430 -9.44 -3.39 14.60
C SER A 430 -9.58 -3.29 13.10
N VAL A 431 -8.59 -2.65 12.45
CA VAL A 431 -8.64 -2.32 11.02
C VAL A 431 -7.22 -2.16 10.48
N GLN A 432 -6.95 -2.67 9.28
CA GLN A 432 -5.65 -2.52 8.61
C GLN A 432 -5.81 -2.36 7.10
N PRO A 433 -4.93 -1.56 6.45
CA PRO A 433 -4.92 -1.46 5.00
C PRO A 433 -4.32 -2.72 4.36
N VAL A 434 -4.66 -2.97 3.10
CA VAL A 434 -3.94 -3.88 2.21
C VAL A 434 -2.95 -3.02 1.43
N LEU A 435 -1.66 -3.33 1.53
CA LEU A 435 -0.58 -2.54 0.95
C LEU A 435 -0.06 -3.16 -0.34
N GLN A 436 0.44 -2.35 -1.26
CA GLN A 436 1.18 -2.88 -2.42
C GLN A 436 2.64 -3.12 -2.00
N VAL A 437 3.16 -4.34 -2.22
CA VAL A 437 4.59 -4.64 -2.00
C VAL A 437 5.42 -3.71 -2.86
N GLY A 438 6.46 -3.11 -2.28
CA GLY A 438 7.25 -2.11 -2.98
C GLY A 438 6.58 -0.74 -3.04
N GLN A 439 5.62 -0.39 -2.17
CA GLN A 439 5.15 1.00 -2.01
C GLN A 439 6.27 2.03 -1.79
N HIS A 440 7.44 1.57 -1.32
CA HIS A 440 8.65 2.39 -1.16
C HIS A 440 9.56 2.40 -2.40
N SER A 441 9.29 1.55 -3.40
CA SER A 441 9.86 1.74 -4.73
C SER A 441 9.15 2.93 -5.34
N LEU A 442 9.82 4.08 -5.28
CA LEU A 442 9.34 5.31 -5.90
C LEU A 442 9.12 5.13 -7.41
N HIS A 443 9.78 4.12 -8.00
CA HIS A 443 9.75 3.76 -9.41
C HIS A 443 8.33 3.44 -9.90
N PHE A 444 7.67 4.46 -10.45
CA PHE A 444 6.38 4.37 -11.10
C PHE A 444 6.54 3.83 -12.54
N VAL A 445 5.90 2.71 -12.86
CA VAL A 445 5.84 2.19 -14.24
C VAL A 445 4.38 2.12 -14.66
N SER A 446 4.00 2.97 -15.62
CA SER A 446 2.70 2.86 -16.29
C SER A 446 2.78 1.77 -17.34
N ARG A 447 1.77 0.90 -17.38
CA ARG A 447 1.74 -0.21 -18.34
C ARG A 447 0.36 -0.39 -18.93
N ILE A 448 0.27 -0.56 -20.23
CA ILE A 448 -0.96 -0.99 -20.91
C ILE A 448 -0.77 -2.39 -21.49
N GLN A 449 -1.76 -3.26 -21.28
CA GLN A 449 -1.87 -4.56 -21.92
C GLN A 449 -3.06 -4.54 -22.87
N LEU A 450 -2.81 -4.84 -24.13
CA LEU A 450 -3.84 -4.92 -25.16
C LEU A 450 -4.08 -6.39 -25.53
N PHE A 451 -5.34 -6.77 -25.73
CA PHE A 451 -5.76 -8.14 -26.04
C PHE A 451 -6.49 -8.18 -27.38
N SER A 452 -6.28 -9.24 -28.16
CA SER A 452 -6.88 -9.41 -29.49
C SER A 452 -8.38 -9.71 -29.45
N ASP A 453 -8.90 -10.23 -28.33
CA ASP A 453 -10.32 -10.55 -28.16
C ASP A 453 -10.95 -9.78 -26.97
N PRO A 454 -12.30 -9.68 -26.90
CA PRO A 454 -13.00 -9.16 -25.72
C PRO A 454 -12.71 -9.97 -24.44
N ASP A 455 -13.01 -9.38 -23.30
CA ASP A 455 -12.87 -10.01 -21.97
C ASP A 455 -11.45 -10.51 -21.66
N TYR A 456 -10.43 -9.83 -22.20
CA TYR A 456 -9.00 -10.11 -21.98
C TYR A 456 -8.55 -11.49 -22.48
N LEU A 457 -9.15 -11.94 -23.58
CA LEU A 457 -8.86 -13.22 -24.22
C LEU A 457 -7.97 -13.02 -25.46
N GLY A 458 -7.47 -14.14 -26.00
CA GLY A 458 -6.65 -14.16 -27.21
C GLY A 458 -5.19 -13.83 -26.97
N ASP A 459 -4.51 -13.40 -28.03
CA ASP A 459 -3.12 -12.93 -27.97
C ASP A 459 -3.08 -11.56 -27.30
N HIS A 460 -1.97 -11.26 -26.61
CA HIS A 460 -1.80 -9.97 -25.94
C HIS A 460 -0.41 -9.39 -26.11
N VAL A 461 -0.34 -8.06 -26.06
CA VAL A 461 0.90 -7.27 -26.08
C VAL A 461 0.89 -6.29 -24.93
N SER A 462 2.05 -6.04 -24.33
CA SER A 462 2.20 -5.12 -23.19
C SER A 462 3.22 -4.04 -23.51
N PHE A 463 2.94 -2.80 -23.11
CA PHE A 463 3.82 -1.65 -23.32
C PHE A 463 3.97 -0.85 -22.02
N GLU A 464 5.18 -0.39 -21.75
CA GLU A 464 5.52 0.49 -20.63
C GLU A 464 5.94 1.90 -21.10
N ASP A 465 6.31 2.02 -22.38
CA ASP A 465 6.69 3.26 -23.06
C ASP A 465 5.75 3.56 -24.24
N ASP A 466 5.75 4.82 -24.68
CA ASP A 466 5.02 5.30 -25.85
C ASP A 466 5.28 4.46 -27.10
N GLN A 467 4.22 4.13 -27.83
CA GLN A 467 4.29 3.39 -29.09
C GLN A 467 3.72 4.20 -30.26
N VAL A 468 4.57 4.38 -31.26
CA VAL A 468 4.21 5.06 -32.51
C VAL A 468 3.34 4.16 -33.42
N SER A 469 3.32 2.85 -33.18
CA SER A 469 2.47 1.92 -33.93
C SER A 469 2.31 0.59 -33.20
N LEU A 470 1.12 0.00 -33.27
CA LEU A 470 0.89 -1.40 -32.90
C LEU A 470 1.39 -2.37 -33.99
N PRO A 471 1.67 -3.65 -33.66
CA PRO A 471 2.03 -4.65 -34.66
C PRO A 471 0.98 -4.74 -35.78
N GLU A 472 1.39 -4.78 -37.06
CA GLU A 472 0.49 -4.63 -38.23
C GLU A 472 -0.72 -5.59 -38.26
N ALA A 473 -0.60 -6.77 -37.62
CA ALA A 473 -1.66 -7.78 -37.57
C ALA A 473 -2.49 -7.78 -36.27
N PHE A 474 -2.18 -6.88 -35.32
CA PHE A 474 -2.78 -6.88 -33.99
C PHE A 474 -3.87 -5.81 -33.88
N ALA A 475 -5.13 -6.24 -33.71
CA ALA A 475 -6.27 -5.37 -33.52
C ALA A 475 -6.79 -5.48 -32.07
N PRO A 476 -6.56 -4.49 -31.21
CA PRO A 476 -7.00 -4.57 -29.82
C PRO A 476 -8.53 -4.59 -29.73
N GLN A 477 -9.08 -5.49 -28.92
CA GLN A 477 -10.52 -5.59 -28.63
C GLN A 477 -10.86 -5.36 -27.15
N SER A 478 -9.88 -5.55 -26.27
CA SER A 478 -9.96 -5.22 -24.85
C SER A 478 -8.58 -4.81 -24.33
N CYS A 479 -8.52 -4.15 -23.17
CA CYS A 479 -7.24 -3.76 -22.57
C CYS A 479 -7.28 -3.65 -21.05
N ARG A 480 -6.11 -3.70 -20.44
CA ARG A 480 -5.87 -3.37 -19.04
C ARG A 480 -4.83 -2.27 -18.94
N VAL A 481 -5.10 -1.24 -18.15
CA VAL A 481 -4.18 -0.15 -17.86
C VAL A 481 -3.79 -0.24 -16.39
N HIS A 482 -2.49 -0.18 -16.12
CA HIS A 482 -1.91 -0.27 -14.79
C HIS A 482 -1.00 0.92 -14.52
N GLY A 483 -1.07 1.44 -13.30
CA GLY A 483 -0.15 2.46 -12.80
C GLY A 483 -0.16 3.70 -13.68
N GLY A 484 -1.33 4.22 -14.09
CA GLY A 484 -1.37 5.49 -14.82
C GLY A 484 -2.55 5.62 -15.78
N SER A 485 -2.34 6.39 -16.84
CA SER A 485 -3.35 6.59 -17.89
C SER A 485 -2.65 6.59 -19.24
N TRP A 486 -3.35 6.07 -20.24
CA TRP A 486 -2.84 5.94 -21.60
C TRP A 486 -3.80 6.62 -22.58
N ILE A 487 -3.26 7.21 -23.64
CA ILE A 487 -4.05 7.77 -24.72
C ILE A 487 -3.90 6.87 -25.93
N LEU A 488 -5.03 6.43 -26.47
CA LEU A 488 -5.11 5.66 -27.70
C LEU A 488 -5.56 6.57 -28.85
N TYR A 489 -4.93 6.39 -30.01
CA TYR A 489 -5.25 7.13 -31.24
C TYR A 489 -5.79 6.22 -32.34
N ASP A 490 -6.80 6.71 -33.05
CA ASP A 490 -7.43 6.00 -34.17
C ASP A 490 -6.71 6.21 -35.52
N ARG A 491 -5.75 7.12 -35.59
CA ARG A 491 -4.92 7.42 -36.77
C ARG A 491 -3.43 7.48 -36.42
N TRP A 492 -2.63 7.54 -37.49
CA TRP A 492 -1.17 7.52 -37.44
C TRP A 492 -0.62 8.87 -36.94
N GLU A 493 0.64 8.88 -36.49
CA GLU A 493 1.35 10.08 -36.01
C GLU A 493 0.64 10.88 -34.89
N PHE A 494 -0.13 10.20 -34.03
CA PHE A 494 -0.91 10.82 -32.94
C PHE A 494 -1.95 11.83 -33.44
N GLU A 495 -2.40 11.67 -34.69
CA GLU A 495 -3.52 12.41 -35.23
C GLU A 495 -4.83 11.66 -34.97
N GLY A 496 -5.96 12.36 -35.10
CA GLY A 496 -7.28 11.75 -35.04
C GLY A 496 -8.00 11.83 -33.70
N GLU A 497 -8.95 10.92 -33.49
CA GLU A 497 -9.75 10.87 -32.27
C GLU A 497 -8.93 10.24 -31.14
N GLN A 498 -9.02 10.86 -29.97
CA GLN A 498 -8.28 10.46 -28.77
C GLN A 498 -9.20 9.69 -27.83
N HIS A 499 -8.67 8.60 -27.28
CA HIS A 499 -9.37 7.78 -26.28
C HIS A 499 -8.48 7.66 -25.05
N VAL A 500 -8.86 8.34 -23.97
CA VAL A 500 -8.15 8.32 -22.70
C VAL A 500 -8.62 7.13 -21.89
N LEU A 501 -7.66 6.29 -21.53
CA LEU A 501 -7.85 5.12 -20.69
C LEU A 501 -7.11 5.35 -19.38
N SER A 502 -7.86 5.56 -18.31
CA SER A 502 -7.33 5.59 -16.95
C SER A 502 -6.97 4.19 -16.46
N ASP A 503 -6.30 4.11 -15.31
CA ASP A 503 -6.06 2.85 -14.60
C ASP A 503 -7.36 2.06 -14.45
N GLY A 504 -7.33 0.79 -14.86
CA GLY A 504 -8.51 -0.07 -14.86
C GLY A 504 -8.54 -1.09 -16.00
N GLU A 505 -9.64 -1.84 -16.03
CA GLU A 505 -9.86 -2.88 -17.05
C GLU A 505 -10.99 -2.50 -17.99
N TYR A 506 -10.78 -2.74 -19.29
CA TYR A 506 -11.70 -2.39 -20.36
C TYR A 506 -12.02 -3.63 -21.19
N PRO A 507 -13.12 -4.36 -20.89
CA PRO A 507 -13.37 -5.69 -21.46
C PRO A 507 -13.80 -5.65 -22.92
N THR A 508 -14.11 -4.47 -23.46
CA THR A 508 -14.55 -4.29 -24.85
C THR A 508 -14.06 -2.96 -25.41
N LEU A 509 -13.99 -2.85 -26.74
CA LEU A 509 -13.76 -1.56 -27.43
C LEU A 509 -14.72 -0.46 -26.97
N THR A 510 -15.98 -0.82 -26.71
CA THR A 510 -16.97 0.15 -26.23
C THR A 510 -16.63 0.64 -24.83
N ALA A 511 -16.11 -0.22 -23.96
CA ALA A 511 -15.62 0.18 -22.64
C ALA A 511 -14.39 1.10 -22.76
N MET A 512 -13.52 0.85 -23.74
CA MET A 512 -12.40 1.74 -24.08
C MET A 512 -12.83 3.08 -24.70
N GLY A 513 -14.13 3.27 -24.98
CA GLY A 513 -14.64 4.44 -25.71
C GLY A 513 -14.30 4.45 -27.20
N CYS A 514 -13.68 3.37 -27.71
CA CYS A 514 -13.24 3.22 -29.09
C CYS A 514 -14.38 2.69 -29.97
N ARG A 515 -14.52 3.22 -31.19
CA ARG A 515 -15.50 2.75 -32.20
C ARG A 515 -14.84 2.09 -33.41
N LEU A 516 -13.53 2.25 -33.55
CA LEU A 516 -12.70 1.78 -34.65
C LEU A 516 -11.43 1.11 -34.09
N PRO A 517 -10.70 0.32 -34.91
CA PRO A 517 -9.40 -0.22 -34.52
C PRO A 517 -8.45 0.91 -34.14
N VAL A 518 -7.78 0.74 -33.01
CA VAL A 518 -6.75 1.66 -32.50
C VAL A 518 -5.41 1.31 -33.12
N TRP A 519 -4.56 2.31 -33.39
CA TRP A 519 -3.28 2.12 -34.08
C TRP A 519 -2.05 2.54 -33.27
N MET A 520 -2.20 3.38 -32.23
CA MET A 520 -1.09 3.93 -31.44
C MET A 520 -1.48 4.12 -29.96
N CYS A 521 -0.47 4.18 -29.07
CA CYS A 521 -0.67 4.48 -27.66
C CYS A 521 0.45 5.34 -27.05
N ILE A 522 0.11 6.27 -26.16
CA ILE A 522 1.05 7.11 -25.39
C ILE A 522 0.77 6.92 -23.89
N ALA A 523 1.81 6.75 -23.07
CA ALA A 523 1.77 6.75 -21.62
C ALA A 523 1.75 8.19 -21.07
N MET A 524 0.90 8.46 -20.08
CA MET A 524 0.82 9.78 -19.45
C MET A 524 1.49 9.78 -18.07
N CYS A 525 2.53 10.59 -17.90
CA CYS A 525 3.16 10.90 -16.61
C CYS A 525 2.94 12.37 -16.25
N ILE A 526 1.93 12.69 -15.43
CA ILE A 526 1.60 14.09 -15.07
C ILE A 526 1.26 14.20 -13.56
N LEU A 527 1.46 15.40 -13.00
CA LEU A 527 1.24 15.65 -11.57
C LEU A 527 -0.25 15.52 -11.18
N PRO A 528 -0.57 15.00 -9.98
CA PRO A 528 -1.95 14.71 -9.57
C PRO A 528 -2.88 15.94 -9.63
N ALA A 529 -4.08 15.72 -10.18
CA ALA A 529 -5.19 16.68 -10.18
C ALA A 529 -5.94 16.70 -8.83
N CYS A 530 -6.62 17.81 -8.52
CA CYS A 530 -7.53 17.93 -7.37
C CYS A 530 -8.58 16.79 -7.34
N PRO A 531 -8.96 16.25 -6.16
CA PRO A 531 -10.06 15.32 -5.99
C PRO A 531 -11.39 16.07 -6.06
N ILE A 532 -11.75 16.58 -7.24
CA ILE A 532 -13.11 17.05 -7.50
C ILE A 532 -13.92 15.86 -8.00
N LEU A 533 -15.20 15.79 -7.61
CA LEU A 533 -16.12 14.75 -8.05
C LEU A 533 -16.17 14.66 -9.58
N GLU A 534 -16.05 13.44 -10.10
CA GLU A 534 -16.43 13.12 -11.48
C GLU A 534 -17.92 13.42 -11.70
N VAL A 535 -18.26 13.98 -12.86
CA VAL A 535 -19.65 14.29 -13.23
C VAL A 535 -20.08 13.34 -14.33
N ARG A 536 -20.85 12.31 -13.96
CA ARG A 536 -21.38 11.31 -14.90
C ARG A 536 -22.42 11.86 -15.86
N SER A 537 -23.16 12.89 -15.46
CA SER A 537 -24.10 13.56 -16.35
C SER A 537 -24.32 15.00 -15.91
N LEU A 538 -23.86 15.95 -16.72
CA LEU A 538 -24.12 17.37 -16.47
C LEU A 538 -25.63 17.63 -16.35
N GLN A 539 -26.42 17.00 -17.21
CA GLN A 539 -27.87 17.16 -17.19
C GLN A 539 -28.53 16.56 -15.94
N ALA A 540 -28.05 15.41 -15.44
CA ALA A 540 -28.60 14.79 -14.22
C ALA A 540 -28.26 15.60 -12.97
N GLU A 541 -27.10 16.23 -12.95
CA GLU A 541 -26.69 17.19 -11.91
C GLU A 541 -27.39 18.56 -12.06
N GLY A 542 -28.32 18.71 -13.01
CA GLY A 542 -29.11 19.92 -13.21
C GLY A 542 -28.42 21.02 -14.03
N PHE A 543 -27.29 20.73 -14.67
CA PHE A 543 -26.58 21.69 -15.53
C PHE A 543 -27.05 21.64 -16.98
N ASN A 544 -26.93 22.78 -17.67
CA ASN A 544 -27.06 22.82 -19.12
C ASN A 544 -25.81 22.19 -19.75
N ASN A 545 -26.03 21.23 -20.64
CA ASN A 545 -24.99 20.52 -21.37
C ASN A 545 -24.48 21.31 -22.59
N HIS A 546 -25.10 22.43 -22.96
CA HIS A 546 -24.59 23.36 -23.97
C HIS A 546 -23.50 24.28 -23.37
N VAL A 547 -22.25 23.97 -23.68
CA VAL A 547 -21.07 24.63 -23.14
C VAL A 547 -20.53 25.66 -24.14
N LEU A 548 -20.40 26.91 -23.68
CA LEU A 548 -19.86 28.03 -24.48
C LEU A 548 -18.35 28.24 -24.27
N SER A 549 -17.87 28.02 -23.05
CA SER A 549 -16.47 28.21 -22.65
C SER A 549 -16.11 27.23 -21.55
N VAL A 550 -14.85 26.83 -21.52
CA VAL A 550 -14.30 25.92 -20.51
C VAL A 550 -13.10 26.60 -19.86
N ARG A 551 -12.98 26.49 -18.54
CA ARG A 551 -11.78 26.96 -17.82
C ARG A 551 -11.40 25.91 -16.79
N VAL A 552 -10.26 25.30 -16.98
CA VAL A 552 -9.67 24.35 -16.03
C VAL A 552 -8.70 25.12 -15.14
N LYS A 553 -8.96 25.13 -13.83
CA LYS A 553 -8.13 25.86 -12.85
C LYS A 553 -6.98 25.03 -12.29
N GLY A 554 -7.06 23.70 -12.39
CA GLY A 554 -6.11 22.79 -11.77
C GLY A 554 -6.34 21.35 -12.23
N GLY A 555 -5.24 20.62 -12.39
CA GLY A 555 -5.24 19.23 -12.84
C GLY A 555 -5.56 19.07 -14.33
N ILE A 556 -5.72 17.81 -14.73
CA ILE A 556 -6.10 17.43 -16.09
C ILE A 556 -7.49 16.81 -16.06
N TRP A 557 -8.32 17.22 -17.00
CA TRP A 557 -9.71 16.83 -17.11
C TRP A 557 -10.01 16.21 -18.46
N VAL A 558 -10.81 15.15 -18.45
CA VAL A 558 -11.40 14.59 -19.66
C VAL A 558 -12.85 15.04 -19.74
N LEU A 559 -13.19 15.75 -20.81
CA LEU A 559 -14.57 16.08 -21.16
C LEU A 559 -15.07 15.07 -22.17
N CYS A 560 -16.28 14.56 -21.96
CA CYS A 560 -16.91 13.57 -22.83
C CYS A 560 -18.16 14.16 -23.49
N GLU A 561 -18.36 13.84 -24.76
CA GLU A 561 -19.47 14.32 -25.56
C GLU A 561 -20.83 13.93 -24.95
N HIS A 562 -20.96 12.71 -24.42
CA HIS A 562 -22.20 12.18 -23.86
C HIS A 562 -22.08 11.91 -22.36
N SER A 563 -23.21 11.62 -21.71
CA SER A 563 -23.24 11.18 -20.32
C SER A 563 -22.56 9.81 -20.15
N ASN A 564 -22.19 9.49 -18.91
CA ASN A 564 -21.53 8.25 -18.48
C ASN A 564 -20.18 8.01 -19.18
N PHE A 565 -19.42 9.08 -19.42
CA PHE A 565 -18.07 9.06 -20.00
C PHE A 565 -18.01 8.45 -21.40
N ARG A 566 -19.07 8.70 -22.20
CA ARG A 566 -19.22 8.15 -23.56
C ARG A 566 -19.02 9.22 -24.63
N GLY A 567 -18.78 8.76 -25.86
CA GLY A 567 -18.60 9.61 -27.03
C GLY A 567 -17.18 10.12 -27.17
N ARG A 568 -16.98 11.16 -27.99
CA ARG A 568 -15.66 11.77 -28.17
C ARG A 568 -15.13 12.36 -26.86
N GLN A 569 -13.82 12.33 -26.69
CA GLN A 569 -13.14 12.78 -25.49
C GLN A 569 -12.18 13.93 -25.82
N TRP A 570 -12.16 14.94 -24.95
CA TRP A 570 -11.20 16.04 -25.01
C TRP A 570 -10.41 16.08 -23.72
N LEU A 571 -9.09 15.97 -23.86
CA LEU A 571 -8.15 16.11 -22.77
C LEU A 571 -7.77 17.58 -22.59
N LEU A 572 -8.05 18.12 -21.41
CA LEU A 572 -7.77 19.52 -21.08
C LEU A 572 -6.84 19.61 -19.87
N ASP A 573 -5.72 20.29 -20.05
CA ASP A 573 -4.85 20.76 -18.97
C ASP A 573 -5.38 22.09 -18.38
N CYS A 574 -4.58 22.77 -17.57
CA CYS A 574 -4.90 24.06 -16.95
C CYS A 574 -5.03 25.21 -17.98
N THR A 575 -6.11 25.17 -18.76
CA THR A 575 -6.34 26.06 -19.91
C THR A 575 -7.70 26.78 -19.81
N GLU A 576 -7.74 27.99 -20.38
CA GLU A 576 -8.97 28.75 -20.60
C GLU A 576 -9.36 28.73 -22.08
N ILE A 577 -10.46 28.06 -22.39
CA ILE A 577 -11.09 28.02 -23.71
C ILE A 577 -12.28 28.96 -23.70
N THR A 578 -12.16 30.09 -24.38
CA THR A 578 -13.20 31.12 -24.45
C THR A 578 -14.35 30.77 -25.39
N ASN A 579 -14.13 29.88 -26.36
CA ASN A 579 -15.14 29.40 -27.32
C ASN A 579 -15.01 27.89 -27.55
N TRP A 580 -15.85 27.12 -26.86
CA TRP A 580 -15.84 25.66 -26.89
C TRP A 580 -16.21 25.09 -28.26
N LEU A 581 -17.17 25.69 -28.97
CA LEU A 581 -17.58 25.21 -30.29
C LEU A 581 -16.44 25.26 -31.30
N THR A 582 -15.66 26.34 -31.29
CA THR A 582 -14.53 26.50 -32.23
C THR A 582 -13.41 25.52 -31.91
N TYR A 583 -13.19 25.23 -30.62
CA TYR A 583 -12.15 24.32 -30.16
C TYR A 583 -12.51 22.85 -30.39
N SER A 584 -13.72 22.43 -29.98
CA SER A 584 -14.15 21.02 -29.97
C SER A 584 -14.94 20.60 -31.21
N GLY A 585 -15.43 21.56 -32.00
CA GLY A 585 -16.38 21.31 -33.09
C GLY A 585 -17.81 21.01 -32.63
N LEU A 586 -18.08 21.02 -31.32
CA LEU A 586 -19.37 20.67 -30.72
C LEU A 586 -19.79 21.71 -29.66
N GLN A 587 -21.10 21.90 -29.48
CA GLN A 587 -21.61 22.76 -28.40
C GLN A 587 -21.88 22.01 -27.10
N HIS A 588 -21.76 20.68 -27.10
CA HIS A 588 -22.27 19.86 -26.00
C HIS A 588 -21.16 19.14 -25.24
N VAL A 589 -21.27 19.13 -23.90
CA VAL A 589 -20.50 18.27 -23.00
C VAL A 589 -21.49 17.50 -22.15
N GLY A 590 -21.40 16.17 -22.14
CA GLY A 590 -22.34 15.31 -21.42
C GLY A 590 -21.81 14.86 -20.05
N SER A 591 -20.51 14.63 -19.93
CA SER A 591 -19.86 14.23 -18.68
C SER A 591 -18.40 14.70 -18.63
N LEU A 592 -17.82 14.75 -17.44
CA LEU A 592 -16.42 15.12 -17.24
C LEU A 592 -15.83 14.41 -16.02
N TYR A 593 -14.54 14.11 -16.06
CA TYR A 593 -13.83 13.53 -14.93
C TYR A 593 -12.37 14.00 -14.91
N PRO A 594 -11.76 14.17 -13.73
CA PRO A 594 -10.33 14.43 -13.64
C PRO A 594 -9.56 13.14 -13.92
N ILE A 595 -8.41 13.23 -14.59
CA ILE A 595 -7.45 12.12 -14.62
C ILE A 595 -6.85 12.00 -13.23
N ARG A 596 -7.16 10.88 -12.56
CA ARG A 596 -6.57 10.54 -11.27
C ARG A 596 -5.26 9.82 -11.55
N GLN A 597 -4.15 10.44 -11.19
CA GLN A 597 -2.84 9.78 -11.19
C GLN A 597 -2.43 9.54 -9.74
N ARG A 598 -1.76 8.40 -9.50
CA ARG A 598 -1.16 8.10 -8.20
C ARG A 598 -0.25 9.24 -7.77
N ARG A 599 -0.04 9.40 -6.46
CA ARG A 599 0.90 10.38 -5.93
C ARG A 599 2.27 10.14 -6.54
N ILE A 600 2.70 11.08 -7.38
CA ILE A 600 4.01 11.02 -8.02
C ILE A 600 5.02 11.68 -7.08
N TYR A 601 6.04 10.92 -6.70
CA TYR A 601 7.18 11.43 -5.97
C TYR A 601 8.23 11.93 -6.94
N PHE A 602 8.82 13.08 -6.64
CA PHE A 602 9.84 13.70 -7.48
C PHE A 602 10.84 14.45 -6.62
N ARG A 603 12.00 14.72 -7.22
CA ARG A 603 12.98 15.67 -6.71
C ARG A 603 12.93 16.94 -7.53
N ILE A 604 13.12 18.07 -6.86
CA ILE A 604 13.16 19.39 -7.49
C ILE A 604 14.62 19.86 -7.48
N LYS A 605 15.27 19.81 -8.64
CA LYS A 605 16.67 20.21 -8.77
C LYS A 605 16.76 21.63 -9.31
N ASN A 606 17.57 22.48 -8.69
CA ASN A 606 17.84 23.80 -9.23
C ASN A 606 18.78 23.69 -10.44
N ALA A 607 18.37 24.23 -11.59
CA ALA A 607 19.12 24.08 -12.84
C ALA A 607 20.50 24.76 -12.78
N GLU A 608 20.62 25.90 -12.09
CA GLU A 608 21.89 26.62 -11.95
C GLU A 608 22.78 26.02 -10.85
N LEU A 609 22.22 25.84 -9.65
CA LEU A 609 23.00 25.43 -8.48
C LEU A 609 23.30 23.93 -8.44
N GLN A 610 22.58 23.13 -9.23
CA GLN A 610 22.65 21.66 -9.25
C GLN A 610 22.31 20.99 -7.90
N PHE A 611 21.81 21.75 -6.93
CA PHE A 611 21.29 21.28 -5.65
C PHE A 611 19.79 21.01 -5.68
N PHE A 612 19.31 20.25 -4.71
CA PHE A 612 17.92 19.85 -4.60
C PHE A 612 17.18 20.66 -3.54
N LEU A 613 15.94 21.04 -3.85
CA LEU A 613 15.03 21.55 -2.84
C LEU A 613 14.83 20.46 -1.79
N SER A 614 15.00 20.82 -0.52
CA SER A 614 15.09 19.88 0.58
C SER A 614 14.59 20.51 1.87
N VAL A 615 14.24 19.64 2.81
CA VAL A 615 13.84 20.01 4.16
C VAL A 615 14.83 19.34 5.13
N PRO A 616 15.38 20.07 6.13
CA PRO A 616 16.23 19.47 7.16
C PRO A 616 15.49 18.39 7.95
N ASP A 617 16.23 17.49 8.59
CA ASP A 617 15.66 16.50 9.51
C ASP A 617 14.89 17.15 10.69
N ASP A 618 14.03 16.37 11.34
CA ASP A 618 13.18 16.73 12.50
C ASP A 618 12.03 17.73 12.22
N VAL A 619 11.62 17.91 10.97
CA VAL A 619 10.57 18.91 10.64
C VAL A 619 9.16 18.48 11.02
N GLU A 620 8.84 17.19 11.16
CA GLU A 620 7.49 16.72 11.54
C GLU A 620 7.00 17.30 12.88
N ASP A 621 7.91 17.47 13.84
CA ASP A 621 7.60 18.00 15.17
C ASP A 621 7.55 19.54 15.23
N MET A 622 7.88 20.22 14.12
CA MET A 622 7.93 21.68 14.06
C MET A 622 6.60 22.28 13.58
N LYS A 623 6.30 23.52 14.00
CA LYS A 623 5.15 24.27 13.42
C LYS A 623 5.41 24.73 11.99
N ALA A 624 6.69 24.79 11.61
CA ALA A 624 7.17 25.30 10.34
C ALA A 624 8.55 24.71 10.03
N GLY A 625 8.69 24.10 8.86
CA GLY A 625 9.95 23.58 8.34
C GLY A 625 10.67 24.60 7.47
N ARG A 626 12.00 24.67 7.58
CA ARG A 626 12.80 25.44 6.62
C ARG A 626 12.85 24.70 5.30
N VAL A 627 12.80 25.45 4.20
CA VAL A 627 12.98 24.89 2.85
C VAL A 627 14.24 25.51 2.27
N VAL A 628 15.19 24.64 1.92
CA VAL A 628 16.53 25.02 1.48
C VAL A 628 16.96 24.22 0.26
N VAL A 629 18.01 24.66 -0.43
CA VAL A 629 18.69 23.84 -1.44
C VAL A 629 19.92 23.17 -0.84
N SER A 630 20.07 21.85 -1.04
CA SER A 630 21.21 21.05 -0.54
C SER A 630 21.57 19.86 -1.45
N ASP A 631 22.66 19.16 -1.15
CA ASP A 631 23.07 17.93 -1.84
C ASP A 631 22.30 16.71 -1.30
N LEU A 632 22.18 15.64 -2.10
CA LEU A 632 21.45 14.41 -1.72
C LEU A 632 22.10 13.63 -0.56
N SER A 633 23.38 13.88 -0.26
CA SER A 633 24.14 13.15 0.75
C SER A 633 24.01 13.70 2.17
N ASP A 634 23.59 14.97 2.31
CA ASP A 634 23.31 15.55 3.62
C ASP A 634 21.98 14.98 4.09
N GLN A 635 21.83 14.73 5.40
CA GLN A 635 20.61 14.19 6.02
C GLN A 635 19.42 15.15 5.78
N SER A 636 18.88 15.08 4.57
CA SER A 636 18.00 16.08 3.98
C SER A 636 16.93 15.33 3.18
N SER A 637 15.68 15.70 3.43
CA SER A 637 14.54 15.12 2.74
C SER A 637 14.28 15.87 1.44
N SER A 638 14.77 15.31 0.33
CA SER A 638 14.69 15.89 -1.01
C SER A 638 13.50 15.38 -1.84
N ILE A 639 12.65 14.53 -1.25
CA ILE A 639 11.53 13.88 -1.94
C ILE A 639 10.26 14.68 -1.71
N TRP A 640 9.66 15.13 -2.81
CA TRP A 640 8.46 15.95 -2.84
C TRP A 640 7.34 15.23 -3.61
N TYR A 641 6.12 15.64 -3.38
CA TYR A 641 4.96 15.23 -4.15
C TYR A 641 3.97 16.39 -4.31
N TYR A 642 3.10 16.30 -5.32
CA TYR A 642 2.11 17.33 -5.63
C TYR A 642 0.70 16.81 -5.34
N GLU A 643 -0.09 17.58 -4.59
CA GLU A 643 -1.43 17.18 -4.16
C GLU A 643 -2.33 18.41 -4.05
N GLU A 644 -3.46 18.44 -4.77
CA GLU A 644 -4.44 19.55 -4.72
C GLU A 644 -3.88 20.96 -4.99
N GLY A 645 -2.82 21.08 -5.79
CA GLY A 645 -2.15 22.37 -5.98
C GLY A 645 -1.03 22.66 -4.97
N LEU A 646 -0.82 21.80 -3.99
CA LEU A 646 0.20 21.93 -2.96
C LEU A 646 1.44 21.14 -3.34
N ILE A 647 2.61 21.71 -3.08
CA ILE A 647 3.88 20.98 -3.12
C ILE A 647 4.19 20.57 -1.68
N LYS A 648 4.32 19.26 -1.44
CA LYS A 648 4.45 18.65 -0.11
C LYS A 648 5.71 17.81 -0.06
N ASN A 649 6.28 17.64 1.13
CA ASN A 649 7.49 16.85 1.33
C ASN A 649 7.13 15.50 1.96
N GLN A 650 7.79 14.43 1.54
CA GLN A 650 7.54 13.07 2.03
C GLN A 650 7.71 12.95 3.55
N VAL A 651 8.67 13.66 4.14
CA VAL A 651 8.92 13.58 5.60
C VAL A 651 8.04 14.54 6.40
N ALA A 652 7.08 15.22 5.79
CA ALA A 652 6.14 16.06 6.53
C ALA A 652 4.82 16.18 5.74
N PRO A 653 4.07 15.07 5.63
CA PRO A 653 2.90 14.96 4.75
C PRO A 653 1.69 15.80 5.20
N THR A 654 1.71 16.34 6.42
CA THR A 654 0.67 17.26 6.94
C THR A 654 0.96 18.73 6.66
N MET A 655 2.07 19.02 6.00
CA MET A 655 2.53 20.36 5.67
C MET A 655 2.71 20.54 4.16
N SER A 656 2.64 21.79 3.72
CA SER A 656 2.87 22.17 2.32
C SER A 656 3.78 23.38 2.21
N LEU A 657 4.30 23.60 1.01
CA LEU A 657 5.09 24.78 0.65
C LEU A 657 4.22 26.05 0.76
N GLN A 658 4.64 26.99 1.61
CA GLN A 658 3.88 28.21 1.92
C GLN A 658 4.82 29.42 2.02
N VAL A 659 4.34 30.59 1.60
CA VAL A 659 5.02 31.88 1.75
C VAL A 659 4.65 32.51 3.10
N ILE A 660 5.65 32.94 3.88
CA ILE A 660 5.45 33.72 5.10
C ILE A 660 5.42 35.22 4.76
N GLY A 661 4.46 35.94 5.33
CA GLY A 661 4.32 37.39 5.16
C GLY A 661 3.38 37.79 4.01
N LEU A 662 3.53 39.02 3.52
CA LEU A 662 2.65 39.64 2.53
C LEU A 662 2.97 39.29 1.06
N GLY A 663 3.83 38.30 0.82
CA GLY A 663 4.23 37.90 -0.54
C GLY A 663 5.14 38.91 -1.24
N GLU A 664 5.85 39.73 -0.48
CA GLU A 664 6.82 40.68 -1.03
C GLU A 664 8.05 39.97 -1.61
N LYS A 665 8.76 40.67 -2.50
CA LYS A 665 10.02 40.20 -3.09
C LYS A 665 11.03 39.83 -2.00
N GLY A 666 11.47 38.57 -2.00
CA GLY A 666 12.37 38.00 -0.99
C GLY A 666 11.67 37.38 0.22
N ALA A 667 10.33 37.30 0.21
CA ALA A 667 9.58 36.60 1.26
C ALA A 667 10.01 35.13 1.36
N LYS A 668 10.18 34.63 2.58
CA LYS A 668 10.63 33.25 2.82
C LYS A 668 9.54 32.26 2.47
N VAL A 669 9.94 31.20 1.78
CA VAL A 669 9.10 30.03 1.52
C VAL A 669 9.51 28.93 2.50
N VAL A 670 8.52 28.32 3.13
CA VAL A 670 8.68 27.36 4.21
C VAL A 670 7.73 26.19 4.01
N LEU A 671 7.94 25.12 4.76
CA LEU A 671 6.93 24.09 4.95
C LEU A 671 6.06 24.50 6.14
N TRP A 672 4.73 24.47 6.00
CA TRP A 672 3.82 24.86 7.09
C TRP A 672 2.55 24.00 7.08
N ALA A 673 1.98 23.78 8.27
CA ALA A 673 0.75 23.01 8.47
C ALA A 673 -0.44 23.56 7.66
N GLU A 674 -1.23 22.67 7.08
CA GLU A 674 -2.32 23.02 6.17
C GLU A 674 -3.54 23.70 6.82
N SER A 675 -3.52 23.94 8.12
CA SER A 675 -4.58 24.65 8.84
C SER A 675 -4.68 26.15 8.51
N ARG A 676 -3.76 26.69 7.69
CA ARG A 676 -3.72 28.11 7.33
C ARG A 676 -4.67 28.39 6.16
N VAL A 677 -5.56 29.37 6.35
CA VAL A 677 -6.45 29.90 5.31
C VAL A 677 -6.00 31.33 4.97
N PRO A 678 -5.84 31.71 3.70
CA PRO A 678 -6.03 30.90 2.49
C PRO A 678 -4.88 29.90 2.25
N ARG A 679 -5.21 28.73 1.67
CA ARG A 679 -4.23 27.75 1.20
C ARG A 679 -3.49 28.33 -0.01
N GLN A 680 -2.15 28.34 0.02
CA GLN A 680 -1.35 28.79 -1.11
C GLN A 680 -1.03 27.61 -2.02
N THR A 681 -1.35 27.75 -3.30
CA THR A 681 -1.10 26.73 -4.32
C THR A 681 -0.01 27.17 -5.30
N TRP A 682 0.62 26.18 -5.92
CA TRP A 682 1.76 26.32 -6.80
C TRP A 682 1.50 25.62 -8.13
N ARG A 683 2.14 26.12 -9.20
CA ARG A 683 2.11 25.51 -10.54
C ARG A 683 3.53 25.51 -11.10
N ILE A 684 3.91 24.41 -11.73
CA ILE A 684 5.16 24.33 -12.48
C ILE A 684 4.82 24.57 -13.94
N ASP A 685 5.44 25.55 -14.58
CA ASP A 685 5.22 25.84 -16.00
C ASP A 685 6.17 25.04 -16.91
N SER A 686 5.95 25.12 -18.22
CA SER A 686 6.76 24.42 -19.23
C SER A 686 8.22 24.87 -19.29
N PHE A 687 8.60 25.94 -18.59
CA PHE A 687 9.97 26.44 -18.50
C PHE A 687 10.64 26.03 -17.19
N GLY A 688 10.01 25.17 -16.39
CA GLY A 688 10.54 24.72 -15.10
C GLY A 688 10.41 25.75 -13.98
N ARG A 689 9.56 26.77 -14.12
CA ARG A 689 9.36 27.79 -13.07
C ARG A 689 8.23 27.37 -12.15
N ILE A 690 8.47 27.44 -10.84
CA ILE A 690 7.46 27.13 -9.82
C ILE A 690 6.73 28.42 -9.44
N CYS A 691 5.57 28.65 -10.04
CA CYS A 691 4.75 29.86 -9.89
C CYS A 691 3.79 29.77 -8.70
N SER A 692 3.69 30.86 -7.93
CA SER A 692 2.61 31.03 -6.97
C SER A 692 1.30 31.32 -7.69
N GLN A 693 0.21 30.68 -7.26
CA GLN A 693 -1.14 30.99 -7.75
C GLN A 693 -1.83 32.07 -6.90
N MET A 694 -1.30 32.38 -5.71
CA MET A 694 -1.84 33.42 -4.83
C MET A 694 -1.20 34.79 -5.09
N PHE A 695 0.11 34.80 -5.37
CA PHE A 695 0.85 36.01 -5.65
C PHE A 695 1.15 36.07 -7.15
N GLU A 696 0.41 36.91 -7.87
CA GLU A 696 0.57 37.09 -9.32
C GLU A 696 2.01 37.49 -9.68
N ASP A 697 2.53 36.92 -10.77
CA ASP A 697 3.89 37.14 -11.31
C ASP A 697 5.05 36.80 -10.36
N MET A 698 4.78 36.04 -9.29
CA MET A 698 5.78 35.60 -8.33
C MET A 698 6.10 34.11 -8.46
N ILE A 699 7.39 33.77 -8.42
CA ILE A 699 7.91 32.42 -8.58
C ILE A 699 8.91 32.06 -7.46
N LEU A 700 9.14 30.76 -7.28
CA LEU A 700 10.12 30.23 -6.34
C LEU A 700 11.55 30.47 -6.84
N ASP A 701 12.39 30.95 -5.94
CA ASP A 701 13.80 31.22 -6.20
C ASP A 701 14.65 30.88 -4.96
N VAL A 702 15.97 30.91 -5.11
CA VAL A 702 16.94 30.75 -4.03
C VAL A 702 17.50 32.12 -3.65
N LYS A 703 17.57 32.41 -2.35
CA LYS A 703 17.98 33.73 -1.84
C LYS A 703 19.35 34.17 -2.37
N GLY A 704 20.33 33.26 -2.32
CA GLY A 704 21.72 33.53 -2.69
C GLY A 704 22.42 34.54 -1.75
N GLY A 705 23.64 34.92 -2.13
CA GLY A 705 24.45 35.89 -1.38
C GLY A 705 25.39 35.28 -0.33
N ARG A 706 25.94 36.13 0.55
CA ARG A 706 26.97 35.75 1.55
C ARG A 706 26.43 35.55 2.97
N LEU A 707 25.13 35.64 3.16
CA LEU A 707 24.50 35.51 4.48
C LEU A 707 24.18 34.04 4.80
N TYR A 708 23.95 33.74 6.08
CA TYR A 708 23.71 32.39 6.57
C TYR A 708 22.44 31.74 6.01
N ASP A 709 21.51 32.53 5.45
CA ASP A 709 20.26 32.04 4.86
C ASP A 709 20.27 32.09 3.33
N ARG A 710 21.46 32.13 2.72
CA ARG A 710 21.65 32.12 1.25
C ARG A 710 20.98 30.93 0.55
N ASP A 711 20.88 29.80 1.23
CA ASP A 711 20.37 28.55 0.65
C ASP A 711 18.84 28.43 0.82
N HIS A 712 18.17 29.43 1.40
CA HIS A 712 16.72 29.38 1.62
C HIS A 712 15.93 29.62 0.32
N ALA A 713 14.82 28.89 0.21
CA ALA A 713 13.79 29.15 -0.78
C ALA A 713 13.04 30.46 -0.44
N ILE A 714 12.85 31.29 -1.46
CA ILE A 714 12.19 32.58 -1.36
C ILE A 714 11.23 32.79 -2.53
N LEU A 715 10.33 33.76 -2.38
CA LEU A 715 9.45 34.22 -3.43
C LEU A 715 10.06 35.43 -4.13
N TRP A 716 10.07 35.45 -5.46
CA TRP A 716 10.65 36.52 -6.27
C TRP A 716 9.85 36.79 -7.54
N ASP A 717 9.96 37.99 -8.11
CA ASP A 717 9.41 38.33 -9.43
C ASP A 717 10.15 37.59 -10.56
N VAL A 718 9.46 37.29 -11.66
CA VAL A 718 10.11 36.68 -12.83
C VAL A 718 11.23 37.60 -13.34
N ALA A 719 12.46 37.10 -13.39
CA ALA A 719 13.62 37.88 -13.83
C ALA A 719 14.56 37.03 -14.69
N GLU A 720 14.73 37.39 -15.96
CA GLU A 720 15.61 36.68 -16.90
C GLU A 720 17.07 36.61 -16.43
N GLU A 721 17.51 37.58 -15.63
CA GLU A 721 18.87 37.62 -15.08
C GLU A 721 19.11 36.69 -13.88
N ARG A 722 18.12 35.88 -13.49
CA ARG A 722 18.20 34.94 -12.35
C ARG A 722 17.97 33.49 -12.80
N PRO A 723 19.01 32.80 -13.28
CA PRO A 723 18.88 31.41 -13.74
C PRO A 723 18.50 30.44 -12.60
N THR A 724 18.68 30.84 -11.34
CA THR A 724 18.24 30.09 -10.15
C THR A 724 16.72 29.93 -10.03
N GLN A 725 15.94 30.60 -10.88
CA GLN A 725 14.48 30.48 -10.95
C GLN A 725 13.98 29.28 -11.75
N ILE A 726 14.90 28.54 -12.40
CA ILE A 726 14.60 27.38 -13.23
C ILE A 726 14.87 26.10 -12.42
N TRP A 727 13.89 25.19 -12.43
CA TRP A 727 13.92 23.96 -11.67
C TRP A 727 13.62 22.75 -12.58
N ASP A 728 14.48 21.74 -12.50
CA ASP A 728 14.31 20.46 -13.17
C ASP A 728 13.55 19.49 -12.25
N ILE A 729 12.46 18.92 -12.75
CA ILE A 729 11.65 17.93 -12.02
C ILE A 729 12.10 16.53 -12.39
N GLN A 730 12.63 15.80 -11.42
CA GLN A 730 13.07 14.42 -11.56
C GLN A 730 12.06 13.49 -10.91
N VAL A 731 11.19 12.89 -11.73
CA VAL A 731 10.24 11.87 -11.28
C VAL A 731 11.02 10.64 -10.81
N LEU A 732 10.60 10.07 -9.68
CA LEU A 732 11.26 8.95 -9.01
C LEU A 732 10.61 7.60 -9.31
#